data_AF-A0A3A4S858-F1
#
_entry.id   AF-A0A3A4S858-F1
#
_cell.length_a   1.000
_cell.length_b   1.000
_cell.length_c   1.000
_cell.angle_alpha   90.00
_cell.angle_beta   90.00
_cell.angle_gamma   90.00
#
_symmetry.space_group_name_H-M   'P 1'
#
loop_
_entity.id
_entity.type
_entity.pdbx_description
1 polymer ?
#
loop_
_entity_poly.entity_id
_entity_poly.type
_entity_poly.pdbx_seq_one_letter_code
_entity_poly.pdbx_strand_id
1 'polypeptide(L)'
;MTREGKDNRSYRGVLQSDDGIIKRITESKGRKITFETEFGLSQNFIEQLRNQPEHIVFSERSRIARLGFQITCEQPSIKNVKDGVLTLVQVASPVITGYPGMDILGEFFDVGLPVGRMVFCDPQELLTAEEVLIAIERAELKLPASTSISSDGSIVIAPHRVVYELKKGIDKESLARILMREDGREMLNRYQIQRPVKAVTIPPEKGVITTCSMYLNEHYVVLQSGYSLGRNLPATVLDPIKTRGIRIYLEIVNGSRQPIVNPLISARVYGKSKHGDKERRKSVKGSSLFFSYQDMRNFETRLSGVTSSQCHYLSKPVAILPAGSNDLESARIFSNGPEKPCKVSKAECTSARRDFSFKSPCKHVYATSKFNPARMDKPVTLVLKYFPNMMEHRDIVNLACDGKINTIYFYHPSCEHGPFLSQKDHHRLQEYDKFGITIYWVCGLNNRIMVHTMRDNMGYFVVPERLADFHKSMFFAFYGSTLELSPNGVKRLGDLMDALIGFWGKNIGIVTGGGSGVMGEANRQARSRGILSGANFLDITDQSMTTDVDFCQVFQATCRHSRQKWFEVTSFPIFNIGGLGSLEELGITLCNMKLSIMEPVPIILFDTEGGLDFWKGIEHQIKTMVQRGRAPSWIEDNIIITDNPQTVVEIYRKRLQLF
;
A
#
# COMPACT_ATOMS: atom_id res chain seq x y z
N MET A 1 -8.51 28.26 20.47
CA MET A 1 -8.61 26.84 20.89
C MET A 1 -8.57 25.98 19.65
N THR A 2 -7.36 25.61 19.25
CA THR A 2 -7.06 24.80 18.07
C THR A 2 -7.39 23.34 18.35
N ARG A 3 -8.15 22.74 17.44
CA ARG A 3 -8.59 21.33 17.48
C ARG A 3 -7.40 20.40 17.66
N GLU A 4 -7.48 19.49 18.64
CA GLU A 4 -6.71 18.25 18.66
C GLU A 4 -7.14 17.41 17.44
N GLY A 5 -6.54 17.70 16.29
CA GLY A 5 -6.65 16.86 15.11
C GLY A 5 -5.87 15.56 15.36
N LYS A 6 -6.42 14.43 14.90
CA LYS A 6 -5.66 13.17 14.77
C LYS A 6 -4.27 13.48 14.21
N ASP A 7 -3.22 13.17 14.96
CA ASP A 7 -1.87 13.25 14.43
C ASP A 7 -1.67 12.09 13.45
N ASN A 8 -2.07 12.28 12.19
CA ASN A 8 -1.86 11.33 11.10
C ASN A 8 -0.36 11.09 10.80
N ARG A 9 0.55 11.76 11.53
CA ARG A 9 2.00 11.69 11.39
C ARG A 9 2.67 10.70 12.34
N SER A 10 1.94 10.11 13.30
CA SER A 10 2.38 8.94 14.07
C SER A 10 1.93 7.66 13.36
N TYR A 11 2.87 6.98 12.69
CA TYR A 11 2.55 5.79 11.89
C TYR A 11 3.21 4.55 12.46
N ARG A 12 2.39 3.77 13.18
CA ARG A 12 2.75 2.51 13.86
C ARG A 12 3.85 2.61 14.91
N GLY A 13 3.90 3.73 15.63
CA GLY A 13 4.90 3.96 16.67
C GLY A 13 6.05 4.82 16.19
N VAL A 14 6.32 4.87 14.89
CA VAL A 14 7.31 5.81 14.34
C VAL A 14 6.68 7.19 14.24
N LEU A 15 7.11 8.07 15.13
CA LEU A 15 6.78 9.49 15.13
C LEU A 15 7.66 10.20 14.08
N GLN A 16 7.03 10.81 13.08
CA GLN A 16 7.73 11.43 11.94
C GLN A 16 7.13 12.79 11.57
N SER A 17 7.90 13.61 10.84
CA SER A 17 7.40 14.84 10.22
C SER A 17 6.65 14.55 8.91
N ASP A 18 6.03 15.59 8.33
CA ASP A 18 5.72 15.61 6.90
C ASP A 18 7.01 15.50 6.05
N ASP A 19 6.89 15.16 4.75
CA ASP A 19 8.02 15.24 3.82
C ASP A 19 8.54 16.69 3.79
N GLY A 20 9.84 16.87 4.03
CA GLY A 20 10.51 18.16 3.98
C GLY A 20 10.58 18.69 2.56
N ILE A 21 10.19 19.94 2.36
CA ILE A 21 10.14 20.60 1.05
C ILE A 21 11.21 21.68 0.96
N ILE A 22 11.97 21.71 -0.12
CA ILE A 22 12.91 22.80 -0.41
C ILE A 22 12.15 24.11 -0.51
N LYS A 23 12.54 25.10 0.28
CA LYS A 23 11.94 26.44 0.28
C LYS A 23 12.80 27.49 -0.39
N ARG A 24 14.12 27.35 -0.26
CA ARG A 24 15.07 28.33 -0.75
C ARG A 24 16.39 27.66 -1.05
N ILE A 25 16.97 27.95 -2.21
CA ILE A 25 18.35 27.62 -2.53
C ILE A 25 19.23 28.74 -1.97
N THR A 26 20.18 28.40 -1.10
CA THR A 26 21.07 29.37 -0.45
C THR A 26 22.40 29.49 -1.19
N GLU A 27 22.91 28.40 -1.74
CA GLU A 27 24.17 28.37 -2.46
C GLU A 27 24.19 27.23 -3.48
N SER A 28 24.76 27.49 -4.66
CA SER A 28 25.09 26.46 -5.65
C SER A 28 26.54 26.65 -6.07
N LYS A 29 27.43 25.76 -5.60
CA LYS A 29 28.87 25.83 -5.88
C LYS A 29 29.44 24.46 -6.22
N GLY A 30 30.06 24.36 -7.40
CA GLY A 30 30.73 23.15 -7.85
C GLY A 30 29.77 21.96 -7.93
N ARG A 31 30.03 20.91 -7.14
CA ARG A 31 29.20 19.69 -7.08
C ARG A 31 28.25 19.66 -5.88
N LYS A 32 27.95 20.81 -5.28
CA LYS A 32 27.09 20.91 -4.08
C LYS A 32 26.03 21.99 -4.27
N ILE A 33 24.82 21.69 -3.79
CA ILE A 33 23.73 22.66 -3.66
C ILE A 33 23.30 22.67 -2.20
N THR A 34 23.32 23.86 -1.61
CA THR A 34 22.86 24.13 -0.25
C THR A 34 21.49 24.78 -0.32
N PHE A 35 20.57 24.29 0.49
CA PHE A 35 19.18 24.76 0.50
C PHE A 35 18.57 24.67 1.90
N GLU A 36 17.53 25.45 2.11
CA GLU A 36 16.68 25.38 3.30
C GLU A 36 15.43 24.56 3.00
N THR A 37 15.14 23.65 3.93
CA THR A 37 14.01 22.73 3.86
C THR A 37 13.08 22.98 5.04
N GLU A 38 11.77 23.01 4.79
CA GLU A 38 10.75 23.10 5.83
C GLU A 38 10.06 21.74 6.05
N PHE A 39 9.91 21.35 7.32
CA PHE A 39 9.24 20.13 7.76
C PHE A 39 8.05 20.48 8.66
N GLY A 40 6.85 20.02 8.31
CA GLY A 40 5.67 20.14 9.18
C GLY A 40 5.76 19.17 10.36
N LEU A 41 5.71 19.69 11.58
CA LEU A 41 5.80 18.90 12.82
C LEU A 41 4.46 18.84 13.55
N SER A 42 4.19 17.71 14.21
CA SER A 42 3.09 17.61 15.18
C SER A 42 3.54 18.11 16.56
N GLN A 43 2.58 18.38 17.46
CA GLN A 43 2.90 18.81 18.82
C GLN A 43 3.73 17.77 19.58
N ASN A 44 3.41 16.48 19.40
CA ASN A 44 4.19 15.39 19.99
C ASN A 44 5.62 15.37 19.44
N PHE A 45 5.80 15.54 18.12
CA PHE A 45 7.14 15.62 17.53
C PHE A 45 7.95 16.81 18.08
N ILE A 46 7.32 17.97 18.24
CA ILE A 46 7.95 19.17 18.81
C ILE A 46 8.41 18.92 20.26
N GLU A 47 7.63 18.18 21.04
CA GLU A 47 7.99 17.80 22.41
C GLU A 47 9.23 16.88 22.41
N GLN A 48 9.26 15.85 21.56
CA GLN A 48 10.42 14.97 21.45
C GLN A 48 11.67 15.73 20.97
N LEU A 49 11.51 16.65 20.00
CA LEU A 49 12.61 17.50 19.53
C LEU A 49 13.17 18.42 20.64
N ARG A 50 12.34 18.86 21.57
CA ARG A 50 12.78 19.69 22.71
C ARG A 50 13.57 18.87 23.72
N ASN A 51 13.13 17.64 23.98
CA ASN A 51 13.62 16.83 25.10
C ASN A 51 14.73 15.85 24.70
N GLN A 52 14.70 15.35 23.46
CA GLN A 52 15.54 14.25 22.97
C GLN A 52 15.96 14.45 21.49
N PRO A 53 16.58 15.60 21.13
CA PRO A 53 16.97 15.89 19.74
C PRO A 53 17.97 14.87 19.14
N GLU A 54 18.79 14.22 19.97
CA GLU A 54 19.78 13.21 19.58
C GLU A 54 19.18 11.93 18.98
N HIS A 55 17.90 11.67 19.25
CA HIS A 55 17.16 10.52 18.73
C HIS A 55 16.39 10.86 17.45
N ILE A 56 16.54 12.07 16.91
CA ILE A 56 15.90 12.49 15.67
C ILE A 56 16.87 12.35 14.51
N VAL A 57 16.46 11.58 13.51
CA VAL A 57 17.24 11.33 12.30
C VAL A 57 16.54 11.89 11.07
N PHE A 58 17.33 12.48 10.16
CA PHE A 58 16.86 12.78 8.82
C PHE A 58 16.95 11.51 7.97
N SER A 59 15.82 11.12 7.37
CA SER A 59 15.73 10.04 6.40
C SER A 59 15.50 10.62 5.00
N GLU A 60 16.54 10.58 4.16
CA GLU A 60 16.50 11.02 2.77
C GLU A 60 15.49 10.21 1.95
N ARG A 61 14.89 10.84 0.93
CA ARG A 61 14.05 10.15 -0.05
C ARG A 61 14.86 9.12 -0.82
N SER A 62 14.46 7.85 -0.75
CA SER A 62 15.14 6.74 -1.44
C SER A 62 15.39 7.00 -2.93
N ARG A 63 14.52 7.71 -3.65
CA ARG A 63 14.74 8.03 -5.08
C ARG A 63 15.94 8.93 -5.32
N ILE A 64 16.21 9.88 -4.42
CA ILE A 64 17.34 10.79 -4.49
C ILE A 64 18.64 10.02 -4.19
N ALA A 65 18.63 9.25 -3.09
CA ALA A 65 19.74 8.36 -2.74
C ALA A 65 20.07 7.37 -3.86
N ARG A 66 19.06 6.75 -4.46
CA ARG A 66 19.20 5.79 -5.56
C ARG A 66 19.61 6.43 -6.89
N LEU A 67 19.48 7.75 -7.04
CA LEU A 67 20.08 8.50 -8.14
C LEU A 67 21.53 8.92 -7.84
N GLY A 68 22.09 8.48 -6.71
CA GLY A 68 23.49 8.66 -6.36
C GLY A 68 23.80 9.95 -5.63
N PHE A 69 22.78 10.62 -5.07
CA PHE A 69 22.93 11.83 -4.27
C PHE A 69 22.92 11.52 -2.79
N GLN A 70 23.66 12.31 -2.03
CA GLN A 70 23.62 12.35 -0.58
C GLN A 70 23.10 13.72 -0.15
N ILE A 71 22.10 13.74 0.73
CA ILE A 71 21.67 14.96 1.41
C ILE A 71 22.16 14.96 2.86
N THR A 72 23.18 15.75 3.15
CA THR A 72 23.60 16.01 4.54
C THR A 72 22.70 17.06 5.17
N CYS A 73 22.28 16.83 6.40
CA CYS A 73 21.38 17.70 7.14
C CYS A 73 22.08 18.25 8.38
N GLU A 74 21.87 19.52 8.70
CA GLU A 74 22.27 20.06 10.00
C GLU A 74 21.47 19.41 11.15
N GLN A 75 21.99 19.49 12.37
CA GLN A 75 21.33 18.90 13.54
C GLN A 75 20.03 19.66 13.86
N PRO A 76 18.90 18.97 14.03
CA PRO A 76 17.65 19.63 14.34
C PRO A 76 17.67 20.21 15.75
N SER A 77 17.13 21.42 15.91
CA SER A 77 16.97 22.05 17.21
C SER A 77 15.60 22.73 17.33
N ILE A 78 15.08 22.80 18.55
CA ILE A 78 13.83 23.51 18.83
C ILE A 78 13.91 25.01 18.44
N LYS A 79 15.11 25.58 18.40
CA LYS A 79 15.34 26.98 17.96
C LYS A 79 14.99 27.20 16.48
N ASN A 80 15.02 26.13 15.70
CA ASN A 80 14.69 26.13 14.28
C ASN A 80 13.19 25.91 14.02
N VAL A 81 12.35 25.83 15.08
CA VAL A 81 10.91 25.61 14.95
C VAL A 81 10.15 26.92 15.10
N LYS A 82 9.28 27.21 14.13
CA LYS A 82 8.34 28.33 14.17
C LYS A 82 6.97 27.88 13.68
N ASP A 83 5.92 28.15 14.45
CA ASP A 83 4.52 27.83 14.10
C ASP A 83 4.29 26.35 13.70
N GLY A 84 5.03 25.44 14.33
CA GLY A 84 4.96 24.00 14.05
C GLY A 84 5.71 23.55 12.80
N VAL A 85 6.54 24.42 12.22
CA VAL A 85 7.41 24.14 11.08
C VAL A 85 8.87 24.19 11.52
N LEU A 86 9.62 23.14 11.20
CA LEU A 86 11.07 23.07 11.41
C LEU A 86 11.80 23.44 10.12
N THR A 87 12.70 24.42 10.18
CA THR A 87 13.52 24.85 9.04
C THR A 87 14.97 24.43 9.23
N LEU A 88 15.52 23.65 8.29
CA LEU A 88 16.90 23.17 8.36
C LEU A 88 17.66 23.47 7.08
N VAL A 89 18.95 23.76 7.23
CA VAL A 89 19.91 23.82 6.11
C VAL A 89 20.38 22.41 5.77
N GLN A 90 20.33 22.10 4.47
CA GLN A 90 20.73 20.81 3.92
C GLN A 90 21.64 21.02 2.71
N VAL A 91 22.52 20.05 2.45
CA VAL A 91 23.45 20.07 1.31
C VAL A 91 23.32 18.78 0.52
N ALA A 92 22.92 18.89 -0.74
CA ALA A 92 22.94 17.78 -1.68
C ALA A 92 24.28 17.70 -2.42
N SER A 93 24.78 16.49 -2.63
CA SER A 93 25.98 16.24 -3.43
C SER A 93 25.97 14.85 -4.09
N PRO A 94 26.51 14.68 -5.31
CA PRO A 94 26.59 13.37 -5.96
C PRO A 94 27.79 12.58 -5.43
N VAL A 95 27.56 11.31 -5.09
CA VAL A 95 28.54 10.45 -4.42
C VAL A 95 28.72 9.08 -5.08
N ILE A 96 27.79 8.67 -5.96
CA ILE A 96 27.88 7.40 -6.70
C ILE A 96 28.38 7.67 -8.12
N THR A 97 29.46 6.98 -8.52
CA THR A 97 30.04 7.17 -9.86
C THR A 97 29.25 6.41 -10.92
N GLY A 98 29.15 6.99 -12.11
CA GLY A 98 28.33 6.47 -13.21
C GLY A 98 26.86 6.88 -13.14
N TYR A 99 26.44 7.53 -12.05
CA TYR A 99 25.13 8.17 -11.93
C TYR A 99 25.22 9.66 -12.30
N PRO A 100 24.10 10.30 -12.68
CA PRO A 100 24.11 11.71 -13.11
C PRO A 100 24.59 12.64 -11.99
N GLY A 101 25.41 13.63 -12.35
CA GLY A 101 25.93 14.62 -11.41
C GLY A 101 25.04 15.87 -11.30
N MET A 102 25.55 16.87 -10.58
CA MET A 102 24.90 18.18 -10.44
C MET A 102 24.79 18.94 -11.77
N ASP A 103 25.65 18.65 -12.73
CA ASP A 103 25.60 19.19 -14.09
C ASP A 103 24.31 18.80 -14.84
N ILE A 104 23.72 17.64 -14.51
CA ILE A 104 22.49 17.14 -15.14
C ILE A 104 21.29 17.36 -14.22
N LEU A 105 21.43 17.00 -12.94
CA LEU A 105 20.31 16.96 -12.00
C LEU A 105 20.19 18.20 -11.10
N GLY A 106 21.20 19.09 -11.10
CA GLY A 106 21.26 20.21 -10.17
C GLY A 106 20.08 21.17 -10.28
N GLU A 107 19.57 21.41 -11.49
CA GLU A 107 18.40 22.28 -11.69
C GLU A 107 17.09 21.73 -11.09
N PHE A 108 17.03 20.42 -10.81
CA PHE A 108 15.84 19.81 -10.22
C PHE A 108 15.85 19.85 -8.69
N PHE A 109 16.99 20.18 -8.07
CA PHE A 109 17.05 20.55 -6.67
C PHE A 109 16.59 22.00 -6.51
N ASP A 110 15.29 22.20 -6.67
CA ASP A 110 14.64 23.52 -6.66
C ASP A 110 13.46 23.57 -5.68
N VAL A 111 12.95 24.77 -5.45
CA VAL A 111 11.82 25.05 -4.57
C VAL A 111 10.64 24.13 -4.88
N GLY A 112 10.14 23.45 -3.86
CA GLY A 112 9.04 22.50 -3.97
C GLY A 112 9.46 21.04 -4.06
N LEU A 113 10.75 20.72 -4.30
CA LEU A 113 11.21 19.32 -4.29
C LEU A 113 11.11 18.75 -2.86
N PRO A 114 10.41 17.61 -2.66
CA PRO A 114 10.47 16.90 -1.39
C PRO A 114 11.76 16.08 -1.28
N VAL A 115 12.48 16.21 -0.17
CA VAL A 115 13.85 15.67 -0.01
C VAL A 115 13.98 14.54 1.01
N GLY A 116 13.03 14.37 1.91
CA GLY A 116 13.07 13.35 2.95
C GLY A 116 12.14 13.69 4.11
N ARG A 117 12.32 13.06 5.26
CA ARG A 117 11.51 13.28 6.47
C ARG A 117 12.37 13.21 7.72
N MET A 118 11.92 13.84 8.80
CA MET A 118 12.49 13.68 10.13
C MET A 118 11.78 12.55 10.84
N VAL A 119 12.54 11.70 11.52
CA VAL A 119 12.02 10.54 12.25
C VAL A 119 12.58 10.57 13.67
N PHE A 120 11.70 10.50 14.65
CA PHE A 120 12.09 10.26 16.04
C PHE A 120 12.21 8.75 16.26
N CYS A 121 13.40 8.29 16.63
CA CYS A 121 13.69 6.90 16.93
C CYS A 121 13.67 6.71 18.44
N ASP A 122 12.53 6.28 18.98
CA ASP A 122 12.32 6.19 20.42
C ASP A 122 13.32 5.21 21.07
N PRO A 123 14.21 5.67 21.98
CA PRO A 123 15.16 4.79 22.65
C PRO A 123 14.48 3.72 23.52
N GLN A 124 13.22 3.91 23.94
CA GLN A 124 12.45 2.92 24.69
C GLN A 124 11.94 1.77 23.81
N GLU A 125 11.91 1.98 22.50
CA GLU A 125 11.54 0.97 21.51
C GLU A 125 12.76 0.24 20.94
N LEU A 126 13.99 0.69 21.25
CA LEU A 126 15.21 0.03 20.82
C LEU A 126 15.31 -1.38 21.41
N LEU A 127 15.42 -2.39 20.54
CA LEU A 127 15.52 -3.77 20.97
C LEU A 127 16.94 -4.12 21.42
N THR A 128 17.00 -4.88 22.50
CA THR A 128 18.22 -5.57 22.95
C THR A 128 18.56 -6.76 22.03
N ALA A 129 19.77 -7.30 22.15
CA ALA A 129 20.19 -8.47 21.36
C ALA A 129 19.25 -9.69 21.55
N GLU A 130 18.81 -9.92 22.79
CA GLU A 130 17.89 -10.99 23.13
C GLU A 130 16.51 -10.76 22.51
N GLU A 131 15.97 -9.54 22.58
CA GLU A 131 14.69 -9.20 21.96
C GLU A 131 14.74 -9.32 20.43
N VAL A 132 15.85 -8.95 19.78
CA VAL A 132 16.04 -9.15 18.33
C VAL A 132 16.02 -10.64 17.99
N LEU A 133 16.73 -11.47 18.76
CA LEU A 133 16.76 -12.92 18.53
C LEU A 133 15.37 -13.54 18.72
N ILE A 134 14.67 -13.19 19.80
CA ILE A 134 13.30 -13.65 20.06
C ILE A 134 12.35 -13.24 18.93
N ALA A 135 12.46 -12.00 18.42
CA ALA A 135 11.62 -11.53 17.32
C ALA A 135 11.87 -12.34 16.03
N ILE A 136 13.12 -12.74 15.77
CA ILE A 136 13.47 -13.60 14.62
C ILE A 136 12.92 -15.01 14.79
N GLU A 137 13.11 -15.61 15.97
CA GLU A 137 12.62 -16.96 16.31
C GLU A 137 11.10 -17.06 16.23
N ARG A 138 10.38 -16.01 16.65
CA ARG A 138 8.92 -15.92 16.55
C ARG A 138 8.41 -15.51 15.17
N ALA A 139 9.31 -15.31 14.21
CA ALA A 139 8.99 -14.79 12.88
C ALA A 139 8.23 -13.44 12.90
N GLU A 140 8.47 -12.63 13.94
CA GLU A 140 8.00 -11.25 14.03
C GLU A 140 8.90 -10.29 13.24
N LEU A 141 10.10 -10.75 12.87
CA LEU A 141 11.10 -10.07 12.05
C LEU A 141 11.87 -11.12 11.23
N LYS A 142 12.19 -10.83 9.97
CA LYS A 142 13.19 -11.57 9.20
C LYS A 142 14.30 -10.63 8.76
N LEU A 143 15.53 -11.02 9.06
CA LEU A 143 16.74 -10.30 8.65
C LEU A 143 17.49 -11.11 7.60
N PRO A 144 18.46 -10.51 6.89
CA PRO A 144 19.35 -11.26 6.01
C PRO A 144 20.02 -12.42 6.75
N ALA A 145 20.21 -13.56 6.08
CA ALA A 145 20.92 -14.73 6.63
C ALA A 145 22.37 -14.41 7.03
N SER A 146 22.94 -13.32 6.50
CA SER A 146 24.26 -12.80 6.85
C SER A 146 24.29 -12.00 8.16
N THR A 147 23.15 -11.83 8.84
CA THR A 147 23.05 -10.95 10.00
C THR A 147 23.85 -11.49 11.18
N SER A 148 24.68 -10.63 11.76
CA SER A 148 25.27 -10.83 13.09
C SER A 148 24.63 -9.88 14.09
N ILE A 149 24.31 -10.36 15.29
CA ILE A 149 23.73 -9.55 16.37
C ILE A 149 24.82 -9.32 17.42
N SER A 150 25.13 -8.05 17.69
CA SER A 150 26.09 -7.64 18.71
C SER A 150 25.46 -7.62 20.10
N SER A 151 26.27 -7.64 21.16
CA SER A 151 25.80 -7.61 22.55
C SER A 151 25.02 -6.35 22.92
N ASP A 152 25.25 -5.23 22.23
CA ASP A 152 24.53 -3.97 22.41
C ASP A 152 23.18 -3.90 21.64
N GLY A 153 22.77 -5.00 21.00
CA GLY A 153 21.55 -5.08 20.20
C GLY A 153 21.69 -4.53 18.77
N SER A 154 22.85 -3.99 18.39
CA SER A 154 23.10 -3.62 17.00
C SER A 154 23.21 -4.86 16.11
N ILE A 155 22.73 -4.74 14.87
CA ILE A 155 22.86 -5.79 13.86
C ILE A 155 23.86 -5.36 12.79
N VAL A 156 24.58 -6.32 12.24
CA VAL A 156 25.47 -6.12 11.09
C VAL A 156 24.99 -7.01 9.96
N ILE A 157 24.71 -6.41 8.81
CA ILE A 157 24.15 -7.06 7.63
C ILE A 157 25.12 -6.96 6.45
N ALA A 158 25.34 -8.09 5.79
CA ALA A 158 26.02 -8.13 4.49
C ALA A 158 24.99 -8.03 3.36
N PRO A 159 25.17 -7.13 2.38
CA PRO A 159 24.26 -7.00 1.27
C PRO A 159 24.35 -8.19 0.31
N HIS A 160 23.36 -8.29 -0.57
CA HIS A 160 23.39 -9.19 -1.71
C HIS A 160 24.61 -8.93 -2.60
N ARG A 161 25.13 -9.99 -3.23
CA ARG A 161 26.24 -9.91 -4.18
C ARG A 161 25.79 -9.43 -5.55
N VAL A 162 25.29 -8.20 -5.57
CA VAL A 162 24.71 -7.55 -6.73
C VAL A 162 24.96 -6.06 -6.70
N VAL A 163 25.17 -5.45 -7.86
CA VAL A 163 25.29 -4.01 -8.03
C VAL A 163 24.22 -3.53 -9.00
N TYR A 164 23.64 -2.37 -8.72
CA TYR A 164 22.69 -1.70 -9.60
C TYR A 164 23.37 -0.53 -10.31
N GLU A 165 23.36 -0.59 -11.64
CA GLU A 165 23.84 0.49 -12.51
C GLU A 165 22.66 1.17 -13.18
N LEU A 166 22.74 2.48 -13.36
CA LEU A 166 21.75 3.20 -14.13
C LEU A 166 21.96 2.93 -15.64
N LYS A 167 20.87 2.65 -16.35
CA LYS A 167 20.87 2.48 -17.81
C LYS A 167 21.52 3.70 -18.47
N LYS A 168 22.38 3.47 -19.46
CA LYS A 168 23.02 4.55 -20.22
C LYS A 168 22.00 5.25 -21.14
N GLY A 169 22.22 6.53 -21.39
CA GLY A 169 21.44 7.32 -22.35
C GLY A 169 20.03 7.69 -21.87
N ILE A 170 19.80 7.79 -20.57
CA ILE A 170 18.57 8.35 -20.03
C ILE A 170 18.62 9.86 -20.24
N ASP A 171 17.59 10.40 -20.89
CA ASP A 171 17.47 11.83 -21.12
C ASP A 171 17.14 12.59 -19.83
N LYS A 172 17.40 13.89 -19.84
CA LYS A 172 17.23 14.77 -18.69
C LYS A 172 15.77 14.84 -18.20
N GLU A 173 14.80 14.78 -19.11
CA GLU A 173 13.38 14.83 -18.76
C GLU A 173 12.96 13.55 -18.03
N SER A 174 13.41 12.39 -18.47
CA SER A 174 13.20 11.11 -17.79
C SER A 174 13.77 11.11 -16.36
N LEU A 175 14.97 11.70 -16.17
CA LEU A 175 15.58 11.87 -14.85
C LEU A 175 14.77 12.83 -13.97
N ALA A 176 14.28 13.95 -14.52
CA ALA A 176 13.40 14.88 -13.82
C ALA A 176 12.12 14.19 -13.35
N ARG A 177 11.51 13.36 -14.21
CA ARG A 177 10.29 12.62 -13.88
C ARG A 177 10.51 11.63 -12.73
N ILE A 178 11.68 10.99 -12.67
CA ILE A 178 12.05 10.11 -11.54
C ILE A 178 12.05 10.87 -10.21
N LEU A 179 12.55 12.11 -10.18
CA LEU A 179 12.59 12.93 -8.95
C LEU A 179 11.21 13.50 -8.59
N MET A 180 10.49 14.03 -9.58
CA MET A 180 9.35 14.93 -9.36
C MET A 180 7.98 14.24 -9.39
N ARG A 181 7.80 13.15 -10.14
CA ARG A 181 6.47 12.51 -10.29
C ARG A 181 6.17 11.53 -9.16
N GLU A 182 4.90 11.16 -9.01
CA GLU A 182 4.47 10.16 -8.04
C GLU A 182 4.98 8.76 -8.39
N ASP A 183 4.96 8.38 -9.67
CA ASP A 183 5.41 7.09 -10.24
C ASP A 183 6.92 7.02 -10.51
N GLY A 184 7.69 7.96 -9.97
CA GLY A 184 9.12 8.06 -10.25
C GLY A 184 9.94 6.87 -9.73
N ARG A 185 9.44 6.14 -8.73
CA ARG A 185 10.09 4.93 -8.20
C ARG A 185 10.02 3.78 -9.20
N GLU A 186 8.87 3.57 -9.82
CA GLU A 186 8.61 2.57 -10.85
C GLU A 186 9.39 2.89 -12.13
N MET A 187 9.52 4.18 -12.46
CA MET A 187 10.45 4.61 -13.51
C MET A 187 11.90 4.23 -13.16
N LEU A 188 12.36 4.56 -11.95
CA LEU A 188 13.74 4.27 -11.53
C LEU A 188 14.05 2.77 -11.52
N ASN A 189 13.11 1.94 -11.07
CA ASN A 189 13.24 0.47 -11.12
C ASN A 189 13.53 -0.04 -12.54
N ARG A 190 12.87 0.52 -13.57
CA ARG A 190 13.09 0.15 -14.98
C ARG A 190 14.46 0.55 -15.52
N TYR A 191 15.04 1.61 -14.95
CA TYR A 191 16.33 2.14 -15.39
C TYR A 191 17.51 1.63 -14.56
N GLN A 192 17.30 1.11 -13.35
CA GLN A 192 18.36 0.51 -12.56
C GLN A 192 18.52 -0.98 -12.89
N ILE A 193 19.56 -1.27 -13.66
CA ILE A 193 19.86 -2.60 -14.16
C ILE A 193 20.68 -3.36 -13.12
N GLN A 194 20.16 -4.52 -12.75
CA GLN A 194 20.81 -5.44 -11.83
C GLN A 194 22.01 -6.14 -12.50
N ARG A 195 23.16 -6.17 -11.81
CA ARG A 195 24.35 -6.93 -12.21
C ARG A 195 24.85 -7.83 -11.08
N PRO A 196 24.77 -9.16 -11.23
CA PRO A 196 25.39 -10.09 -10.30
C PRO A 196 26.91 -9.89 -10.26
N VAL A 197 27.50 -9.92 -9.07
CA VAL A 197 28.95 -9.79 -8.87
C VAL A 197 29.46 -10.91 -7.95
N LYS A 198 30.74 -11.27 -8.03
CA LYS A 198 31.35 -12.25 -7.10
C LYS A 198 31.54 -11.68 -5.70
N ALA A 199 31.88 -10.39 -5.63
CA ALA A 199 32.03 -9.60 -4.43
C ALA A 199 31.59 -8.16 -4.72
N VAL A 200 30.99 -7.49 -3.74
CA VAL A 200 30.64 -6.07 -3.87
C VAL A 200 31.88 -5.25 -3.50
N THR A 201 32.43 -4.53 -4.47
CA THR A 201 33.63 -3.71 -4.27
C THR A 201 33.30 -2.24 -4.44
N ILE A 202 33.69 -1.41 -3.46
CA ILE A 202 33.51 0.04 -3.49
C ILE A 202 34.88 0.70 -3.51
N PRO A 203 35.30 1.31 -4.63
CA PRO A 203 36.58 2.02 -4.69
C PRO A 203 36.63 3.21 -3.72
N PRO A 204 37.83 3.74 -3.40
CA PRO A 204 37.99 4.94 -2.58
C PRO A 204 37.16 6.12 -3.10
N GLU A 205 36.47 6.82 -2.20
CA GLU A 205 35.65 8.02 -2.51
C GLU A 205 34.53 7.78 -3.54
N LYS A 206 34.02 6.54 -3.61
CA LYS A 206 32.93 6.12 -4.50
C LYS A 206 31.78 5.55 -3.69
N GLY A 207 30.61 5.47 -4.32
CA GLY A 207 29.48 4.70 -3.81
C GLY A 207 29.02 3.61 -4.76
N VAL A 208 28.16 2.74 -4.23
CA VAL A 208 27.51 1.64 -4.94
C VAL A 208 26.07 1.54 -4.47
N ILE A 209 25.20 1.03 -5.34
CA ILE A 209 23.84 0.64 -4.99
C ILE A 209 23.77 -0.87 -5.03
N THR A 210 23.35 -1.46 -3.92
CA THR A 210 23.11 -2.90 -3.78
C THR A 210 21.78 -3.12 -3.09
N THR A 211 21.47 -4.34 -2.67
CA THR A 211 20.21 -4.66 -1.99
C THR A 211 20.41 -5.65 -0.84
N CYS A 212 19.42 -5.76 0.04
CA CYS A 212 19.25 -6.86 0.98
C CYS A 212 17.77 -7.23 1.10
N SER A 213 17.45 -8.36 1.74
CA SER A 213 16.07 -8.75 2.04
C SER A 213 15.81 -8.69 3.53
N MET A 214 14.69 -8.12 3.93
CA MET A 214 14.18 -8.24 5.30
C MET A 214 12.66 -8.16 5.30
N TYR A 215 12.05 -8.71 6.34
CA TYR A 215 10.62 -8.60 6.60
C TYR A 215 10.43 -8.00 7.98
N LEU A 216 10.05 -6.73 8.04
CA LEU A 216 10.05 -5.95 9.28
C LEU A 216 8.75 -6.08 10.08
N ASN A 217 7.63 -6.41 9.43
CA ASN A 217 6.33 -6.62 10.06
C ASN A 217 5.85 -5.44 10.94
N GLU A 218 6.07 -5.48 12.25
CA GLU A 218 5.75 -4.40 13.19
C GLU A 218 6.96 -3.58 13.64
N HIS A 219 8.16 -4.01 13.27
CA HIS A 219 9.44 -3.38 13.59
C HIS A 219 9.82 -2.33 12.55
N TYR A 220 10.76 -1.47 12.90
CA TYR A 220 11.51 -0.66 11.94
C TYR A 220 13.01 -0.77 12.18
N VAL A 221 13.79 -0.55 11.13
CA VAL A 221 15.26 -0.67 11.19
C VAL A 221 15.87 0.67 10.84
N VAL A 222 16.84 1.09 11.65
CA VAL A 222 17.59 2.33 11.43
C VAL A 222 19.04 1.99 11.10
N LEU A 223 19.41 2.18 9.84
CA LEU A 223 20.77 2.01 9.34
C LEU A 223 21.68 3.05 10.01
N GLN A 224 22.80 2.59 10.58
CA GLN A 224 23.77 3.45 11.25
C GLN A 224 24.80 3.96 10.23
N SER A 225 25.13 5.24 10.32
CA SER A 225 26.27 5.81 9.59
C SER A 225 27.53 5.71 10.43
N GLY A 226 28.64 5.20 9.88
CA GLY A 226 29.96 5.24 10.54
C GLY A 226 30.67 3.90 10.72
N TYR A 227 30.20 2.82 10.09
CA TYR A 227 30.95 1.56 10.11
C TYR A 227 32.19 1.65 9.19
N SER A 228 33.33 1.16 9.66
CA SER A 228 34.62 1.25 8.94
C SER A 228 34.62 0.54 7.58
N LEU A 229 33.67 -0.38 7.37
CA LEU A 229 33.47 -1.15 6.14
C LEU A 229 32.33 -0.62 5.26
N GLY A 230 31.99 0.67 5.38
CA GLY A 230 31.09 1.39 4.47
C GLY A 230 30.07 2.25 5.21
N ARG A 231 29.77 3.43 4.67
CA ARG A 231 28.76 4.34 5.22
C ARG A 231 27.52 4.33 4.32
N ASN A 232 26.35 4.04 4.88
CA ASN A 232 25.10 4.21 4.12
C ASN A 232 24.77 5.68 3.90
N LEU A 233 24.08 5.95 2.79
CA LEU A 233 23.48 7.26 2.57
C LEU A 233 22.33 7.51 3.57
N PRO A 234 21.94 8.78 3.78
CA PRO A 234 20.94 9.18 4.77
C PRO A 234 19.52 8.62 4.57
N ALA A 235 19.27 7.72 3.61
CA ALA A 235 18.03 6.95 3.53
C ALA A 235 18.02 5.82 4.58
N THR A 236 18.04 6.18 5.87
CA THR A 236 18.43 5.28 6.95
C THR A 236 17.26 4.57 7.64
N VAL A 237 16.02 5.06 7.53
CA VAL A 237 14.87 4.48 8.24
C VAL A 237 14.07 3.58 7.32
N LEU A 238 14.13 2.28 7.60
CA LEU A 238 13.38 1.23 6.92
C LEU A 238 12.11 0.93 7.72
N ASP A 239 10.96 1.36 7.20
CA ASP A 239 9.65 1.14 7.83
C ASP A 239 8.86 0.02 7.12
N PRO A 240 8.00 -0.74 7.84
CA PRO A 240 7.36 -1.94 7.32
C PRO A 240 6.26 -1.67 6.26
N ILE A 241 5.99 -0.41 5.91
CA ILE A 241 4.88 -0.03 5.02
C ILE A 241 5.40 0.54 3.71
N LYS A 242 6.33 1.49 3.77
CA LYS A 242 7.00 2.04 2.57
C LYS A 242 8.09 1.08 2.06
N THR A 243 8.61 0.24 2.94
CA THR A 243 9.63 -0.77 2.66
C THR A 243 9.05 -2.17 2.83
N ARG A 244 7.90 -2.43 2.19
CA ARG A 244 7.38 -3.78 1.97
C ARG A 244 8.24 -4.46 0.93
N GLY A 245 9.27 -5.18 1.36
CA GLY A 245 10.09 -5.83 0.35
C GLY A 245 11.28 -6.59 0.86
N ILE A 246 11.42 -7.75 0.25
CA ILE A 246 12.57 -8.64 0.20
C ILE A 246 13.69 -8.11 -0.72
N ARG A 247 13.64 -6.82 -1.08
CA ARG A 247 14.65 -6.16 -1.92
C ARG A 247 14.73 -4.69 -1.55
N ILE A 248 15.33 -4.44 -0.41
CA ILE A 248 15.62 -3.11 0.09
C ILE A 248 16.91 -2.64 -0.57
N TYR A 249 16.86 -1.49 -1.24
CA TYR A 249 18.04 -0.85 -1.81
C TYR A 249 18.91 -0.27 -0.70
N LEU A 250 20.21 -0.49 -0.85
CA LEU A 250 21.24 -0.03 0.06
C LEU A 250 22.23 0.79 -0.74
N GLU A 251 22.31 2.08 -0.43
CA GLU A 251 23.25 3.01 -1.05
C GLU A 251 24.45 3.18 -0.12
N ILE A 252 25.58 2.60 -0.50
CA ILE A 252 26.79 2.53 0.34
C ILE A 252 27.88 3.38 -0.29
N VAL A 253 28.48 4.27 0.49
CA VAL A 253 29.64 5.07 0.11
C VAL A 253 30.89 4.69 0.90
N ASN A 254 32.02 4.71 0.21
CA ASN A 254 33.35 4.55 0.76
C ASN A 254 34.00 5.93 0.88
N GLY A 255 34.03 6.49 2.08
CA GLY A 255 34.73 7.74 2.37
C GLY A 255 36.23 7.57 2.65
N SER A 256 36.75 6.34 2.59
CA SER A 256 38.15 6.05 2.89
C SER A 256 39.03 6.11 1.64
N ARG A 257 40.36 6.08 1.86
CA ARG A 257 41.37 6.05 0.80
C ARG A 257 41.67 4.64 0.27
N GLN A 258 41.05 3.60 0.83
CA GLN A 258 41.28 2.20 0.47
C GLN A 258 39.98 1.58 -0.06
N PRO A 259 40.04 0.61 -0.99
CA PRO A 259 38.83 -0.05 -1.47
C PRO A 259 38.17 -0.87 -0.36
N ILE A 260 36.85 -0.88 -0.33
CA ILE A 260 36.05 -1.77 0.52
C ILE A 260 35.61 -2.96 -0.32
N VAL A 261 35.80 -4.17 0.19
CA VAL A 261 35.33 -5.42 -0.42
C VAL A 261 34.35 -6.08 0.53
N ASN A 262 33.17 -6.43 0.03
CA ASN A 262 32.03 -6.96 0.79
C ASN A 262 31.68 -6.05 1.98
N PRO A 263 31.14 -4.85 1.70
CA PRO A 263 30.78 -3.90 2.74
C PRO A 263 29.79 -4.51 3.72
N LEU A 264 29.89 -4.07 4.97
CA LEU A 264 28.97 -4.45 6.04
C LEU A 264 28.25 -3.21 6.52
N ILE A 265 26.96 -3.36 6.80
CA ILE A 265 26.10 -2.28 7.25
C ILE A 265 25.69 -2.55 8.69
N SER A 266 25.97 -1.61 9.57
CA SER A 266 25.42 -1.63 10.92
C SER A 266 24.02 -1.02 10.93
N ALA A 267 23.11 -1.59 11.71
CA ALA A 267 21.77 -1.08 11.91
C ALA A 267 21.29 -1.36 13.34
N ARG A 268 20.21 -0.69 13.74
CA ARG A 268 19.49 -0.93 15.00
C ARG A 268 18.04 -1.27 14.71
N VAL A 269 17.49 -2.19 15.49
CA VAL A 269 16.11 -2.65 15.36
C VAL A 269 15.28 -2.03 16.46
N TYR A 270 14.13 -1.48 16.09
CA TYR A 270 13.18 -0.90 17.03
C TYR A 270 11.85 -1.66 16.95
N GLY A 271 11.28 -1.93 18.12
CA GLY A 271 10.03 -2.63 18.33
C GLY A 271 8.80 -1.78 18.07
N LYS A 272 7.66 -2.34 18.44
CA LYS A 272 6.38 -1.64 18.44
C LYS A 272 6.29 -0.70 19.65
N SER A 273 5.74 0.49 19.44
CA SER A 273 5.42 1.41 20.53
C SER A 273 4.56 0.80 21.63
N LYS A 274 5.15 0.69 22.82
CA LYS A 274 4.50 0.25 24.07
C LYS A 274 3.46 1.28 24.55
N HIS A 275 3.60 2.54 24.14
CA HIS A 275 2.72 3.65 24.54
C HIS A 275 1.60 3.95 23.52
N GLY A 276 1.81 3.65 22.24
CA GLY A 276 0.87 3.95 21.15
C GLY A 276 -0.45 3.18 21.16
N ASP A 277 -0.54 2.01 21.81
CA ASP A 277 -1.81 1.26 21.89
C ASP A 277 -2.84 1.92 22.83
N LYS A 278 -2.39 2.70 23.84
CA LYS A 278 -3.31 3.46 24.72
C LYS A 278 -3.86 4.70 24.03
N GLU A 279 -3.06 5.41 23.24
CA GLU A 279 -3.54 6.53 22.42
C GLU A 279 -4.32 6.07 21.19
N ARG A 280 -3.98 4.95 20.54
CA ARG A 280 -4.81 4.38 19.44
C ARG A 280 -6.14 3.84 19.92
N ARG A 281 -6.20 3.16 21.08
CA ARG A 281 -7.46 2.83 21.74
C ARG A 281 -8.24 4.07 22.20
N LYS A 282 -7.59 5.25 22.33
CA LYS A 282 -8.23 6.55 22.59
C LYS A 282 -8.48 7.41 21.34
N SER A 283 -7.82 7.18 20.20
CA SER A 283 -7.97 7.95 18.96
C SER A 283 -8.89 7.27 17.96
N VAL A 284 -9.13 5.96 18.11
CA VAL A 284 -10.39 5.33 17.67
C VAL A 284 -11.57 5.85 18.51
N LYS A 285 -11.34 6.30 19.76
CA LYS A 285 -12.34 7.06 20.54
C LYS A 285 -12.47 8.53 20.13
N GLY A 286 -11.70 8.99 19.13
CA GLY A 286 -11.74 10.36 18.58
C GLY A 286 -12.69 10.58 17.39
N SER A 287 -13.50 9.59 17.03
CA SER A 287 -14.78 9.81 16.35
C SER A 287 -15.73 8.71 16.78
N SER A 288 -16.37 8.91 17.93
CA SER A 288 -17.57 8.17 18.31
C SER A 288 -18.54 8.16 17.14
N LEU A 289 -18.84 6.97 16.60
CA LEU A 289 -20.03 6.59 15.81
C LEU A 289 -19.73 5.32 15.00
N PHE A 290 -19.98 4.15 15.57
CA PHE A 290 -20.12 2.93 14.78
C PHE A 290 -21.53 2.39 15.00
N PHE A 291 -22.40 2.62 14.02
CA PHE A 291 -23.66 1.89 13.94
C PHE A 291 -23.36 0.41 13.81
N SER A 292 -24.14 -0.46 14.46
CA SER A 292 -24.01 -1.89 14.19
C SER A 292 -24.53 -2.20 12.79
N TYR A 293 -24.11 -3.33 12.22
CA TYR A 293 -24.67 -3.80 10.95
C TYR A 293 -26.19 -3.88 11.03
N GLN A 294 -26.73 -4.42 12.14
CA GLN A 294 -28.17 -4.57 12.32
C GLN A 294 -28.90 -3.22 12.38
N ASP A 295 -28.35 -2.22 13.07
CA ASP A 295 -28.94 -0.86 13.11
C ASP A 295 -29.03 -0.27 11.71
N MET A 296 -27.95 -0.40 10.93
CA MET A 296 -27.94 0.05 9.54
C MET A 296 -28.95 -0.72 8.69
N ARG A 297 -29.10 -2.05 8.85
CA ARG A 297 -30.10 -2.83 8.11
C ARG A 297 -31.53 -2.42 8.48
N ASN A 298 -31.81 -2.17 9.76
CA ASN A 298 -33.11 -1.67 10.21
C ASN A 298 -33.41 -0.29 9.61
N PHE A 299 -32.40 0.60 9.58
CA PHE A 299 -32.54 1.92 8.97
C PHE A 299 -32.73 1.88 7.46
N GLU A 300 -32.20 0.88 6.76
CA GLU A 300 -32.42 0.71 5.31
C GLU A 300 -33.92 0.54 4.97
N THR A 301 -34.68 -0.11 5.85
CA THR A 301 -36.13 -0.26 5.70
C THR A 301 -36.83 1.10 5.76
N ARG A 302 -36.45 1.97 6.72
CA ARG A 302 -36.96 3.36 6.80
C ARG A 302 -36.53 4.19 5.60
N LEU A 303 -35.27 4.06 5.18
CA LEU A 303 -34.73 4.74 4.01
C LEU A 303 -35.48 4.34 2.73
N SER A 304 -35.84 3.06 2.59
CA SER A 304 -36.59 2.53 1.44
C SER A 304 -38.11 2.75 1.53
N GLY A 305 -38.65 2.93 2.74
CA GLY A 305 -40.07 3.14 3.00
C GLY A 305 -40.60 4.53 2.63
N VAL A 306 -39.73 5.46 2.23
CA VAL A 306 -40.15 6.78 1.74
C VAL A 306 -40.73 6.63 0.32
N THR A 307 -42.05 6.48 0.25
CA THR A 307 -42.83 6.10 -0.94
C THR A 307 -43.01 7.19 -2.00
N SER A 308 -42.49 8.40 -1.82
CA SER A 308 -42.76 9.53 -2.72
C SER A 308 -41.55 9.98 -3.53
N SER A 309 -40.79 9.07 -4.16
CA SER A 309 -39.93 9.51 -5.25
C SER A 309 -40.82 10.03 -6.37
N GLN A 310 -40.70 11.31 -6.67
CA GLN A 310 -41.46 11.91 -7.78
C GLN A 310 -40.81 11.62 -9.13
N CYS A 311 -39.71 10.85 -9.16
CA CYS A 311 -39.02 10.37 -10.34
C CYS A 311 -39.49 8.94 -10.71
N HIS A 312 -39.81 8.71 -11.99
CA HIS A 312 -40.30 7.41 -12.49
C HIS A 312 -39.26 6.29 -12.48
N TYR A 313 -37.97 6.62 -12.38
CA TYR A 313 -36.88 5.67 -12.54
C TYR A 313 -35.95 5.62 -11.31
N LEU A 314 -35.75 6.74 -10.62
CA LEU A 314 -34.78 6.83 -9.53
C LEU A 314 -35.47 6.75 -8.17
N SER A 315 -35.28 5.65 -7.45
CA SER A 315 -35.51 5.56 -6.00
C SER A 315 -34.16 5.39 -5.30
N LYS A 316 -33.41 6.50 -5.17
CA LYS A 316 -32.09 6.57 -4.54
C LYS A 316 -32.10 7.56 -3.36
N PRO A 317 -32.91 7.31 -2.32
CA PRO A 317 -32.98 8.20 -1.17
C PRO A 317 -31.61 8.34 -0.51
N VAL A 318 -31.37 9.54 0.02
CA VAL A 318 -30.17 9.87 0.80
C VAL A 318 -30.61 10.47 2.12
N ALA A 319 -30.01 10.00 3.21
CA ALA A 319 -30.21 10.60 4.52
C ALA A 319 -28.99 11.43 4.94
N ILE A 320 -29.24 12.54 5.63
CA ILE A 320 -28.23 13.33 6.34
C ILE A 320 -28.38 13.05 7.84
N LEU A 321 -27.29 12.57 8.45
CA LEU A 321 -27.17 12.49 9.90
C LEU A 321 -26.37 13.69 10.43
N PRO A 322 -26.90 14.41 11.45
CA PRO A 322 -26.17 15.49 12.11
C PRO A 322 -24.84 15.03 12.71
N ALA A 323 -23.86 15.94 12.74
CA ALA A 323 -22.53 15.67 13.28
C ALA A 323 -22.59 15.13 14.72
N GLY A 324 -22.00 13.95 14.96
CA GLY A 324 -21.92 13.34 16.29
C GLY A 324 -23.20 12.64 16.78
N SER A 325 -24.25 12.55 15.94
CA SER A 325 -25.49 11.84 16.29
C SER A 325 -25.36 10.33 16.15
N ASN A 326 -25.49 9.58 17.26
CA ASN A 326 -25.61 8.10 17.28
C ASN A 326 -27.05 7.62 17.06
N ASP A 327 -27.97 8.54 16.78
CA ASP A 327 -29.37 8.23 16.62
C ASP A 327 -29.78 8.32 15.14
N LEU A 328 -30.04 7.16 14.53
CA LEU A 328 -30.55 7.07 13.16
C LEU A 328 -31.95 7.70 13.04
N GLU A 329 -32.72 7.84 14.12
CA GLU A 329 -34.03 8.49 14.09
C GLU A 329 -33.96 9.97 13.73
N SER A 330 -32.90 10.66 14.19
CA SER A 330 -32.60 12.05 13.84
C SER A 330 -32.28 12.30 12.36
N ALA A 331 -32.07 11.24 11.56
CA ALA A 331 -31.68 11.36 10.16
C ALA A 331 -32.78 12.00 9.29
N ARG A 332 -32.39 13.01 8.51
CA ARG A 332 -33.30 13.68 7.55
C ARG A 332 -33.15 13.01 6.18
N ILE A 333 -34.24 12.41 5.68
CA ILE A 333 -34.25 11.68 4.41
C ILE A 333 -34.70 12.60 3.26
N PHE A 334 -33.98 12.53 2.16
CA PHE A 334 -34.25 13.25 0.92
C PHE A 334 -34.45 12.25 -0.22
N SER A 335 -35.52 12.42 -0.98
CA SER A 335 -35.84 11.57 -2.14
C SER A 335 -35.49 12.25 -3.46
N ASN A 336 -35.19 11.46 -4.49
CA ASN A 336 -35.00 11.96 -5.85
C ASN A 336 -36.32 12.48 -6.45
N GLY A 337 -36.17 13.19 -7.57
CA GLY A 337 -37.26 13.76 -8.32
C GLY A 337 -37.51 15.23 -8.00
N PRO A 338 -38.27 15.92 -8.87
CA PRO A 338 -38.67 17.30 -8.64
C PRO A 338 -39.58 17.44 -7.41
N GLU A 339 -39.99 18.68 -7.09
CA GLU A 339 -40.98 18.96 -6.04
C GLU A 339 -42.42 18.64 -6.46
N LYS A 340 -42.68 18.60 -7.78
CA LYS A 340 -43.94 18.19 -8.40
C LYS A 340 -43.75 16.90 -9.23
N PRO A 341 -44.79 16.04 -9.39
CA PRO A 341 -44.68 14.78 -10.11
C PRO A 341 -43.98 14.91 -11.46
N CYS A 342 -43.05 14.01 -11.77
CA CYS A 342 -42.28 14.07 -13.01
C CYS A 342 -43.21 13.97 -14.23
N LYS A 343 -43.15 14.99 -15.08
CA LYS A 343 -43.95 15.09 -16.31
C LYS A 343 -43.35 14.32 -17.50
N VAL A 344 -42.10 13.90 -17.40
CA VAL A 344 -41.42 13.08 -18.42
C VAL A 344 -41.96 11.66 -18.34
N SER A 345 -42.15 10.98 -19.48
CA SER A 345 -42.65 9.60 -19.45
C SER A 345 -41.66 8.65 -18.76
N LYS A 346 -42.15 7.52 -18.26
CA LYS A 346 -41.29 6.48 -17.64
C LYS A 346 -40.24 5.96 -18.62
N ALA A 347 -40.60 5.80 -19.89
CA ALA A 347 -39.69 5.32 -20.94
C ALA A 347 -38.56 6.32 -21.19
N GLU A 348 -38.88 7.60 -21.40
CA GLU A 348 -37.87 8.65 -21.61
C GLU A 348 -36.97 8.83 -20.39
N CYS A 349 -37.55 8.84 -19.18
CA CYS A 349 -36.80 8.95 -17.94
C CYS A 349 -35.81 7.78 -17.77
N THR A 350 -36.20 6.57 -18.19
CA THR A 350 -35.37 5.37 -18.17
C THR A 350 -34.30 5.41 -19.25
N SER A 351 -34.63 5.79 -20.48
CA SER A 351 -33.67 5.89 -21.59
C SER A 351 -32.62 6.96 -21.33
N ALA A 352 -33.00 8.08 -20.74
CA ALA A 352 -32.11 9.18 -20.41
C ALA A 352 -31.31 8.98 -19.11
N ARG A 353 -31.48 7.87 -18.37
CA ARG A 353 -30.94 7.68 -17.01
C ARG A 353 -29.41 7.81 -16.85
N ARG A 354 -28.66 7.72 -17.95
CA ARG A 354 -27.21 7.89 -18.01
C ARG A 354 -26.79 9.09 -18.89
N ASP A 355 -27.76 9.85 -19.40
CA ASP A 355 -27.53 11.09 -20.14
C ASP A 355 -27.58 12.28 -19.17
N PHE A 356 -26.39 12.72 -18.79
CA PHE A 356 -26.18 13.89 -17.91
C PHE A 356 -25.94 15.18 -18.71
N SER A 357 -26.12 15.15 -20.03
CA SER A 357 -25.92 16.34 -20.87
C SER A 357 -27.06 17.35 -20.68
N PHE A 358 -26.80 18.60 -21.03
CA PHE A 358 -27.84 19.64 -21.04
C PHE A 358 -28.97 19.36 -22.04
N LYS A 359 -28.77 18.43 -22.99
CA LYS A 359 -29.75 18.00 -23.99
C LYS A 359 -30.63 16.85 -23.50
N SER A 360 -30.33 16.29 -22.33
CA SER A 360 -31.08 15.15 -21.80
C SER A 360 -32.57 15.51 -21.65
N PRO A 361 -33.49 14.68 -22.16
CA PRO A 361 -34.93 14.93 -22.04
C PRO A 361 -35.43 14.78 -20.60
N CYS A 362 -34.59 14.28 -19.69
CA CYS A 362 -34.86 14.21 -18.26
C CYS A 362 -33.69 14.85 -17.48
N LYS A 363 -33.98 15.85 -16.64
CA LYS A 363 -32.95 16.56 -15.85
C LYS A 363 -32.40 15.75 -14.65
N HIS A 364 -33.03 14.62 -14.32
CA HIS A 364 -32.77 13.78 -13.13
C HIS A 364 -32.41 14.58 -11.87
N VAL A 365 -33.43 15.07 -11.14
CA VAL A 365 -33.18 15.78 -9.87
C VAL A 365 -32.78 14.78 -8.79
N TYR A 366 -31.52 14.83 -8.33
CA TYR A 366 -30.98 13.96 -7.30
C TYR A 366 -31.22 14.51 -5.89
N ALA A 367 -31.34 13.62 -4.90
CA ALA A 367 -31.52 14.00 -3.50
C ALA A 367 -30.38 14.91 -2.98
N THR A 368 -29.14 14.65 -3.41
CA THR A 368 -27.95 15.44 -3.05
C THR A 368 -28.06 16.92 -3.42
N SER A 369 -28.69 17.23 -4.55
CA SER A 369 -28.86 18.61 -5.02
C SER A 369 -29.80 19.44 -4.13
N LYS A 370 -30.58 18.79 -3.25
CA LYS A 370 -31.54 19.45 -2.34
C LYS A 370 -30.92 19.84 -1.01
N PHE A 371 -29.64 19.52 -0.79
CA PHE A 371 -28.95 19.87 0.44
C PHE A 371 -28.76 21.38 0.52
N ASN A 372 -28.96 21.94 1.71
CA ASN A 372 -28.70 23.36 1.96
C ASN A 372 -27.39 23.48 2.77
N PRO A 373 -26.26 23.85 2.15
CA PRO A 373 -24.96 23.94 2.82
C PRO A 373 -24.97 24.96 3.98
N ALA A 374 -25.81 26.00 3.91
CA ALA A 374 -25.92 27.02 4.95
C ALA A 374 -26.50 26.48 6.27
N ARG A 375 -27.09 25.28 6.27
CA ARG A 375 -27.61 24.61 7.48
C ARG A 375 -26.65 23.55 8.03
N MET A 376 -25.42 23.49 7.53
CA MET A 376 -24.40 22.51 7.92
C MET A 376 -23.23 23.22 8.61
N ASP A 377 -23.36 23.51 9.91
CA ASP A 377 -22.31 24.19 10.67
C ASP A 377 -21.13 23.25 11.01
N LYS A 378 -21.40 21.94 11.03
CA LYS A 378 -20.42 20.88 11.28
C LYS A 378 -20.49 19.83 10.17
N PRO A 379 -19.40 19.08 9.92
CA PRO A 379 -19.41 18.01 8.93
C PRO A 379 -20.47 16.95 9.26
N VAL A 380 -21.32 16.61 8.29
CA VAL A 380 -22.39 15.62 8.44
C VAL A 380 -22.00 14.26 7.85
N THR A 381 -22.73 13.22 8.25
CA THR A 381 -22.64 11.87 7.66
C THR A 381 -23.77 11.66 6.66
N LEU A 382 -23.45 11.19 5.46
CA LEU A 382 -24.44 10.76 4.48
C LEU A 382 -24.69 9.26 4.57
N VAL A 383 -25.95 8.85 4.43
CA VAL A 383 -26.34 7.44 4.27
C VAL A 383 -27.11 7.29 2.97
N LEU A 384 -26.58 6.51 2.03
CA LEU A 384 -27.12 6.33 0.69
C LEU A 384 -27.59 4.90 0.46
N LYS A 385 -28.72 4.72 -0.23
CA LYS A 385 -29.14 3.39 -0.65
C LYS A 385 -28.15 2.74 -1.64
N TYR A 386 -27.66 3.54 -2.59
CA TYR A 386 -26.71 3.10 -3.60
C TYR A 386 -25.44 3.94 -3.55
N PHE A 387 -24.31 3.40 -4.00
CA PHE A 387 -23.11 4.19 -4.22
C PHE A 387 -23.45 5.37 -5.16
N PRO A 388 -22.97 6.61 -4.88
CA PRO A 388 -23.33 7.80 -5.64
C PRO A 388 -23.14 7.57 -7.14
N ASN A 389 -23.87 8.27 -8.01
CA ASN A 389 -23.52 8.37 -9.44
C ASN A 389 -22.67 9.63 -9.72
N MET A 390 -22.42 9.95 -11.00
CA MET A 390 -21.62 11.11 -11.40
C MET A 390 -22.15 12.46 -10.87
N MET A 391 -23.47 12.67 -10.90
CA MET A 391 -24.08 13.93 -10.46
C MET A 391 -24.08 14.05 -8.94
N GLU A 392 -24.45 12.96 -8.25
CA GLU A 392 -24.39 12.89 -6.78
C GLU A 392 -22.96 13.07 -6.28
N HIS A 393 -21.99 12.47 -6.98
CA HIS A 393 -20.56 12.63 -6.69
C HIS A 393 -20.11 14.09 -6.80
N ARG A 394 -20.46 14.81 -7.87
CA ARG A 394 -20.16 16.24 -8.02
C ARG A 394 -20.69 17.05 -6.85
N ASP A 395 -21.95 16.83 -6.47
CA ASP A 395 -22.58 17.56 -5.37
C ASP A 395 -21.89 17.25 -4.02
N ILE A 396 -21.55 15.97 -3.78
CA ILE A 396 -20.84 15.51 -2.57
C ILE A 396 -19.43 16.10 -2.49
N VAL A 397 -18.68 16.11 -3.59
CA VAL A 397 -17.31 16.66 -3.62
C VAL A 397 -17.32 18.16 -3.34
N ASN A 398 -18.27 18.92 -3.91
CA ASN A 398 -18.40 20.35 -3.61
C ASN A 398 -18.61 20.60 -2.11
N LEU A 399 -19.50 19.82 -1.49
CA LEU A 399 -19.76 19.90 -0.05
C LEU A 399 -18.56 19.44 0.79
N ALA A 400 -17.79 18.45 0.32
CA ALA A 400 -16.58 18.00 0.99
C ALA A 400 -15.47 19.05 0.96
N CYS A 401 -15.28 19.74 -0.18
CA CYS A 401 -14.36 20.88 -0.30
C CYS A 401 -14.69 21.99 0.71
N ASP A 402 -15.98 22.22 0.97
CA ASP A 402 -16.47 23.19 1.97
C ASP A 402 -16.41 22.65 3.41
N GLY A 403 -15.86 21.46 3.64
CA GLY A 403 -15.77 20.81 4.94
C GLY A 403 -17.13 20.41 5.53
N LYS A 404 -18.17 20.25 4.70
CA LYS A 404 -19.54 19.95 5.14
C LYS A 404 -19.84 18.46 5.22
N ILE A 405 -19.07 17.62 4.55
CA ILE A 405 -19.22 16.15 4.59
C ILE A 405 -17.86 15.53 4.90
N ASN A 406 -17.85 14.54 5.80
CA ASN A 406 -16.64 13.77 6.11
C ASN A 406 -16.87 12.25 6.14
N THR A 407 -18.11 11.78 6.05
CA THR A 407 -18.42 10.34 6.13
C THR A 407 -19.60 9.96 5.25
N ILE A 408 -19.49 8.81 4.59
CA ILE A 408 -20.51 8.22 3.72
C ILE A 408 -20.73 6.76 4.13
N TYR A 409 -21.98 6.36 4.37
CA TYR A 409 -22.41 4.97 4.37
C TYR A 409 -23.20 4.68 3.09
N PHE A 410 -22.98 3.52 2.48
CA PHE A 410 -23.85 3.04 1.41
C PHE A 410 -24.16 1.55 1.55
N TYR A 411 -25.32 1.12 1.08
CA TYR A 411 -25.75 -0.29 1.17
C TYR A 411 -25.39 -1.09 -0.08
N HIS A 412 -25.75 -0.58 -1.24
CA HIS A 412 -25.59 -1.29 -2.51
C HIS A 412 -24.58 -0.58 -3.42
N PRO A 413 -23.51 -1.26 -3.85
CA PRO A 413 -22.58 -0.75 -4.85
C PRO A 413 -23.27 -0.27 -6.14
N SER A 414 -24.27 -1.01 -6.62
CA SER A 414 -24.99 -0.67 -7.83
C SER A 414 -26.47 -1.05 -7.76
N CYS A 415 -27.32 -0.25 -8.40
CA CYS A 415 -28.73 -0.58 -8.59
C CYS A 415 -28.97 -1.54 -9.76
N GLU A 416 -28.01 -1.65 -10.69
CA GLU A 416 -28.11 -2.49 -11.89
C GLU A 416 -27.18 -3.71 -11.84
N HIS A 417 -26.08 -3.62 -11.10
CA HIS A 417 -25.03 -4.65 -11.02
C HIS A 417 -24.84 -5.19 -9.59
N GLY A 418 -25.87 -5.07 -8.75
CA GLY A 418 -25.87 -5.57 -7.38
C GLY A 418 -24.64 -5.15 -6.57
N PRO A 419 -23.82 -6.11 -6.09
CA PRO A 419 -22.65 -5.83 -5.26
C PRO A 419 -21.40 -5.38 -6.03
N PHE A 420 -21.47 -5.13 -7.34
CA PHE A 420 -20.28 -4.86 -8.16
C PHE A 420 -20.16 -3.39 -8.58
N LEU A 421 -18.96 -2.84 -8.36
CA LEU A 421 -18.58 -1.48 -8.73
C LEU A 421 -18.05 -1.43 -10.17
N SER A 422 -18.38 -0.34 -10.87
CA SER A 422 -17.82 -0.03 -12.18
C SER A 422 -16.44 0.62 -12.07
N GLN A 423 -15.69 0.69 -13.18
CA GLN A 423 -14.42 1.42 -13.23
C GLN A 423 -14.55 2.87 -12.74
N LYS A 424 -15.65 3.53 -13.11
CA LYS A 424 -15.92 4.91 -12.68
C LYS A 424 -16.18 5.01 -11.19
N ASP A 425 -16.70 3.94 -10.58
CA ASP A 425 -17.01 3.92 -9.15
C ASP A 425 -15.71 3.78 -8.35
N HIS A 426 -14.77 2.95 -8.81
CA HIS A 426 -13.43 2.85 -8.21
C HIS A 426 -12.68 4.19 -8.26
N HIS A 427 -12.75 4.95 -9.36
CA HIS A 427 -12.15 6.29 -9.41
C HIS A 427 -12.77 7.23 -8.38
N ARG A 428 -14.09 7.19 -8.19
CA ARG A 428 -14.78 8.05 -7.22
C ARG A 428 -14.46 7.67 -5.78
N LEU A 429 -14.25 6.38 -5.49
CA LEU A 429 -13.72 5.94 -4.19
C LEU A 429 -12.34 6.55 -3.91
N GLN A 430 -11.45 6.59 -4.90
CA GLN A 430 -10.12 7.22 -4.76
C GLN A 430 -10.22 8.73 -4.58
N GLU A 431 -11.12 9.41 -5.30
CA GLU A 431 -11.34 10.84 -5.14
C GLU A 431 -11.86 11.17 -3.74
N TYR A 432 -12.84 10.41 -3.24
CA TYR A 432 -13.36 10.60 -1.89
C TYR A 432 -12.28 10.41 -0.81
N ASP A 433 -11.37 9.44 -0.97
CA ASP A 433 -10.20 9.28 -0.09
C ASP A 433 -9.30 10.54 -0.12
N LYS A 434 -9.01 11.08 -1.33
CA LYS A 434 -8.25 12.34 -1.49
C LYS A 434 -8.93 13.56 -0.87
N PHE A 435 -10.26 13.61 -0.86
CA PHE A 435 -11.04 14.65 -0.17
C PHE A 435 -11.21 14.40 1.33
N GLY A 436 -10.62 13.32 1.88
CA GLY A 436 -10.69 13.00 3.31
C GLY A 436 -12.05 12.47 3.77
N ILE A 437 -12.87 11.97 2.85
CA ILE A 437 -14.18 11.38 3.17
C ILE A 437 -13.99 9.91 3.55
N THR A 438 -14.41 9.55 4.76
CA THR A 438 -14.43 8.14 5.19
C THR A 438 -15.64 7.43 4.59
N ILE A 439 -15.45 6.29 3.93
CA ILE A 439 -16.53 5.54 3.29
C ILE A 439 -16.72 4.20 3.98
N TYR A 440 -17.97 3.91 4.31
CA TYR A 440 -18.43 2.65 4.84
C TYR A 440 -19.39 1.97 3.87
N TRP A 441 -19.13 0.71 3.58
CA TRP A 441 -20.05 -0.16 2.89
C TRP A 441 -20.77 -1.04 3.91
N VAL A 442 -22.10 -0.91 3.99
CA VAL A 442 -22.96 -1.86 4.72
C VAL A 442 -23.09 -3.11 3.86
N CYS A 443 -22.07 -3.95 3.92
CA CYS A 443 -21.84 -5.04 2.99
C CYS A 443 -22.84 -6.18 3.18
N GLY A 444 -23.71 -6.35 2.19
CA GLY A 444 -24.64 -7.48 2.12
C GLY A 444 -24.00 -8.80 1.73
N LEU A 445 -22.74 -8.83 1.27
CA LEU A 445 -22.07 -10.07 0.89
C LEU A 445 -21.66 -10.91 2.10
N ASN A 446 -21.15 -10.24 3.15
CA ASN A 446 -20.63 -10.88 4.35
C ASN A 446 -21.34 -10.44 5.64
N ASN A 447 -22.42 -9.65 5.50
CA ASN A 447 -23.22 -9.12 6.59
C ASN A 447 -22.42 -8.31 7.61
N ARG A 448 -21.49 -7.47 7.14
CA ARG A 448 -20.63 -6.60 7.96
C ARG A 448 -20.61 -5.18 7.43
N ILE A 449 -20.22 -4.23 8.29
CA ILE A 449 -19.83 -2.89 7.83
C ILE A 449 -18.34 -2.94 7.52
N MET A 450 -17.96 -2.54 6.30
CA MET A 450 -16.58 -2.51 5.84
C MET A 450 -16.17 -1.07 5.56
N VAL A 451 -14.95 -0.69 5.91
CA VAL A 451 -14.40 0.65 5.67
C VAL A 451 -13.51 0.63 4.43
N HIS A 452 -13.64 1.64 3.59
CA HIS A 452 -12.75 1.85 2.46
C HIS A 452 -11.39 2.39 2.94
N THR A 453 -10.30 1.86 2.42
CA THR A 453 -8.95 2.35 2.65
C THR A 453 -8.08 2.14 1.41
N MET A 454 -7.09 3.02 1.23
CA MET A 454 -6.09 2.88 0.17
C MET A 454 -4.86 2.10 0.63
N ARG A 455 -4.40 1.13 -0.18
CA ARG A 455 -3.13 0.41 0.01
C ARG A 455 -2.45 0.30 -1.36
N ASP A 456 -1.21 0.78 -1.47
CA ASP A 456 -0.42 0.75 -2.71
C ASP A 456 -1.20 1.31 -3.92
N ASN A 457 -1.89 2.44 -3.73
CA ASN A 457 -2.78 3.09 -4.70
C ASN A 457 -4.01 2.26 -5.13
N MET A 458 -4.29 1.16 -4.44
CA MET A 458 -5.48 0.33 -4.65
C MET A 458 -6.46 0.50 -3.49
N GLY A 459 -7.73 0.77 -3.81
CA GLY A 459 -8.79 0.90 -2.81
C GLY A 459 -9.38 -0.45 -2.43
N TYR A 460 -9.55 -0.69 -1.13
CA TYR A 460 -10.11 -1.92 -0.57
C TYR A 460 -11.17 -1.62 0.49
N PHE A 461 -12.18 -2.47 0.58
CA PHE A 461 -13.07 -2.52 1.73
C PHE A 461 -12.53 -3.54 2.73
N VAL A 462 -12.39 -3.14 3.99
CA VAL A 462 -11.80 -3.95 5.06
C VAL A 462 -12.73 -3.95 6.26
N VAL A 463 -12.87 -5.07 6.95
CA VAL A 463 -13.58 -5.08 8.24
C VAL A 463 -12.80 -4.21 9.25
N PRO A 464 -13.44 -3.26 9.95
CA PRO A 464 -12.76 -2.26 10.78
C PRO A 464 -11.77 -2.85 11.79
N GLU A 465 -12.10 -4.00 12.38
CA GLU A 465 -11.30 -4.69 13.39
C GLU A 465 -9.98 -5.22 12.81
N ARG A 466 -9.94 -5.50 11.51
CA ARG A 466 -8.78 -6.01 10.79
C ARG A 466 -8.05 -4.94 9.97
N LEU A 467 -8.46 -3.67 10.05
CA LEU A 467 -7.86 -2.57 9.28
C LEU A 467 -6.36 -2.41 9.57
N ALA A 468 -5.96 -2.53 10.84
CA ALA A 468 -4.56 -2.45 11.23
C ALA A 468 -3.74 -3.60 10.62
N ASP A 469 -4.24 -4.83 10.74
CA ASP A 469 -3.62 -6.02 10.15
C ASP A 469 -3.53 -5.88 8.63
N PHE A 470 -4.60 -5.41 7.98
CA PHE A 470 -4.65 -5.25 6.53
C PHE A 470 -3.54 -4.35 6.01
N HIS A 471 -3.17 -3.30 6.73
CA HIS A 471 -2.05 -2.47 6.33
C HIS A 471 -0.70 -3.11 6.66
N LYS A 472 -0.63 -3.99 7.67
CA LYS A 472 0.61 -4.57 8.23
C LYS A 472 1.08 -5.78 7.46
N SER A 473 0.16 -6.63 7.10
CA SER A 473 0.49 -7.95 6.60
C SER A 473 1.08 -7.90 5.20
N MET A 474 2.07 -8.76 4.99
CA MET A 474 2.47 -9.19 3.67
C MET A 474 1.39 -10.07 3.05
N PHE A 475 1.15 -9.92 1.75
CA PHE A 475 0.11 -10.66 1.06
C PHE A 475 0.67 -11.63 0.03
N PHE A 476 0.08 -12.83 -0.02
CA PHE A 476 0.30 -13.84 -1.03
C PHE A 476 -0.90 -13.88 -1.97
N ALA A 477 -0.68 -13.83 -3.28
CA ALA A 477 -1.74 -14.12 -4.23
C ALA A 477 -1.89 -15.64 -4.37
N PHE A 478 -3.11 -16.14 -4.20
CA PHE A 478 -3.46 -17.55 -4.41
C PHE A 478 -4.40 -17.67 -5.59
N TYR A 479 -3.89 -18.26 -6.66
CA TYR A 479 -4.63 -18.56 -7.88
C TYR A 479 -4.90 -20.06 -7.98
N GLY A 480 -5.98 -20.47 -8.65
CA GLY A 480 -6.34 -21.88 -8.78
C GLY A 480 -7.72 -22.09 -9.39
N SER A 481 -8.07 -23.36 -9.57
CA SER A 481 -9.35 -23.80 -10.12
C SER A 481 -10.54 -23.39 -9.26
N THR A 482 -11.69 -23.21 -9.91
CA THR A 482 -13.00 -23.09 -9.26
C THR A 482 -13.58 -24.44 -8.85
N LEU A 483 -13.00 -25.53 -9.35
CA LEU A 483 -13.37 -26.90 -9.02
C LEU A 483 -12.91 -27.27 -7.61
N GLU A 484 -13.67 -28.14 -6.96
CA GLU A 484 -13.32 -28.67 -5.65
C GLU A 484 -12.01 -29.45 -5.69
N LEU A 485 -11.21 -29.25 -4.63
CA LEU A 485 -9.96 -29.99 -4.41
C LEU A 485 -10.28 -31.41 -3.94
N SER A 486 -9.41 -32.37 -4.27
CA SER A 486 -9.46 -33.68 -3.60
C SER A 486 -9.15 -33.54 -2.11
N PRO A 487 -9.52 -34.52 -1.25
CA PRO A 487 -9.16 -34.48 0.17
C PRO A 487 -7.66 -34.33 0.41
N ASN A 488 -6.84 -34.96 -0.44
CA ASN A 488 -5.39 -34.80 -0.41
C ASN A 488 -4.97 -33.38 -0.81
N GLY A 489 -5.62 -32.78 -1.82
CA GLY A 489 -5.36 -31.40 -2.22
C GLY A 489 -5.74 -30.37 -1.16
N VAL A 490 -6.88 -30.56 -0.47
CA VAL A 490 -7.26 -29.76 0.69
C VAL A 490 -6.18 -29.82 1.77
N LYS A 491 -5.69 -31.04 2.08
CA LYS A 491 -4.62 -31.25 3.06
C LYS A 491 -3.31 -30.57 2.64
N ARG A 492 -2.86 -30.76 1.39
CA ARG A 492 -1.62 -30.14 0.88
C ARG A 492 -1.68 -28.62 0.90
N LEU A 493 -2.83 -28.04 0.53
CA LEU A 493 -3.05 -26.59 0.62
C LEU A 493 -2.95 -26.10 2.08
N GLY A 494 -3.48 -26.88 3.02
CA GLY A 494 -3.34 -26.60 4.46
C GLY A 494 -1.91 -26.68 4.95
N ASP A 495 -1.21 -27.75 4.59
CA ASP A 495 0.20 -27.95 4.92
C ASP A 495 1.07 -26.81 4.33
N LEU A 496 0.73 -26.31 3.12
CA LEU A 496 1.35 -25.11 2.53
C LEU A 496 1.11 -23.87 3.37
N MET A 497 -0.13 -23.61 3.79
CA MET A 497 -0.42 -22.46 4.66
C MET A 497 0.31 -22.56 6.00
N ASP A 498 0.38 -23.73 6.60
CA ASP A 498 1.10 -23.96 7.85
C ASP A 498 2.60 -23.74 7.68
N ALA A 499 3.19 -24.18 6.57
CA ALA A 499 4.59 -23.90 6.25
C ALA A 499 4.84 -22.38 6.06
N LEU A 500 3.95 -21.68 5.36
CA LEU A 500 4.05 -20.23 5.18
C LEU A 500 3.93 -19.48 6.52
N ILE A 501 2.99 -19.87 7.38
CA ILE A 501 2.83 -19.27 8.72
C ILE A 501 4.03 -19.57 9.60
N GLY A 502 4.52 -20.81 9.58
CA GLY A 502 5.71 -21.21 10.34
C GLY A 502 6.95 -20.41 9.94
N PHE A 503 7.09 -20.09 8.65
CA PHE A 503 8.21 -19.29 8.17
C PHE A 503 8.02 -17.78 8.37
N TRP A 504 6.87 -17.22 7.99
CA TRP A 504 6.64 -15.77 7.94
C TRP A 504 5.94 -15.18 9.17
N GLY A 505 5.49 -16.03 10.09
CA GLY A 505 4.62 -15.64 11.19
C GLY A 505 3.16 -15.44 10.76
N LYS A 506 2.31 -15.04 11.72
CA LYS A 506 0.86 -14.87 11.50
C LYS A 506 0.48 -13.53 10.88
N ASN A 507 1.39 -12.57 10.81
CA ASN A 507 1.13 -11.27 10.19
C ASN A 507 1.29 -11.33 8.68
N ILE A 508 0.60 -12.29 8.06
CA ILE A 508 0.49 -12.46 6.62
C ILE A 508 -1.00 -12.49 6.23
N GLY A 509 -1.27 -12.44 4.94
CA GLY A 509 -2.60 -12.65 4.40
C GLY A 509 -2.55 -13.24 3.01
N ILE A 510 -3.69 -13.71 2.56
CA ILE A 510 -3.87 -14.17 1.19
C ILE A 510 -4.87 -13.28 0.44
N VAL A 511 -4.67 -13.17 -0.87
CA VAL A 511 -5.61 -12.53 -1.79
C VAL A 511 -5.94 -13.54 -2.87
N THR A 512 -7.23 -13.82 -3.05
CA THR A 512 -7.73 -14.72 -4.09
C THR A 512 -8.62 -13.97 -5.08
N GLY A 513 -9.11 -14.69 -6.10
CA GLY A 513 -10.19 -14.19 -6.95
C GLY A 513 -11.58 -14.23 -6.30
N GLY A 514 -11.73 -14.80 -5.10
CA GLY A 514 -12.99 -14.89 -4.38
C GLY A 514 -13.98 -15.94 -4.92
N GLY A 515 -13.55 -16.82 -5.82
CA GLY A 515 -14.39 -17.91 -6.34
C GLY A 515 -14.46 -19.14 -5.42
N SER A 516 -15.10 -20.20 -5.90
CA SER A 516 -15.13 -21.53 -5.28
C SER A 516 -13.82 -22.29 -5.47
N GLY A 517 -13.80 -23.58 -5.10
CA GLY A 517 -12.66 -24.47 -5.33
C GLY A 517 -11.44 -24.07 -4.51
N VAL A 518 -10.28 -24.00 -5.15
CA VAL A 518 -9.01 -23.66 -4.50
C VAL A 518 -9.07 -22.31 -3.79
N MET A 519 -9.67 -21.31 -4.43
CA MET A 519 -9.74 -19.96 -3.87
C MET A 519 -10.58 -19.95 -2.59
N GLY A 520 -11.77 -20.55 -2.63
CA GLY A 520 -12.67 -20.62 -1.47
C GLY A 520 -12.07 -21.43 -0.32
N GLU A 521 -11.41 -22.54 -0.63
CA GLU A 521 -10.70 -23.35 0.36
C GLU A 521 -9.55 -22.56 1.00
N ALA A 522 -8.76 -21.86 0.19
CA ALA A 522 -7.68 -21.01 0.69
C ALA A 522 -8.21 -19.93 1.64
N ASN A 523 -9.27 -19.20 1.25
CA ASN A 523 -9.90 -18.19 2.12
C ASN A 523 -10.40 -18.77 3.45
N ARG A 524 -11.00 -19.97 3.43
CA ARG A 524 -11.47 -20.66 4.65
C ARG A 524 -10.31 -21.04 5.56
N GLN A 525 -9.28 -21.66 5.00
CA GLN A 525 -8.10 -22.12 5.75
C GLN A 525 -7.25 -20.98 6.32
N ALA A 526 -7.16 -19.87 5.59
CA ALA A 526 -6.51 -18.65 6.07
C ALA A 526 -7.21 -18.13 7.33
N ARG A 527 -8.55 -18.02 7.28
CA ARG A 527 -9.33 -17.54 8.43
C ARG A 527 -9.29 -18.48 9.63
N SER A 528 -9.37 -19.79 9.41
CA SER A 528 -9.28 -20.77 10.51
C SER A 528 -7.92 -20.72 11.24
N ARG A 529 -6.88 -20.24 10.55
CA ARG A 529 -5.52 -20.05 11.09
C ARG A 529 -5.28 -18.64 11.67
N GLY A 530 -6.25 -17.75 11.56
CA GLY A 530 -6.18 -16.37 12.08
C GLY A 530 -5.35 -15.40 11.22
N ILE A 531 -4.92 -15.81 10.02
CA ILE A 531 -4.27 -14.91 9.06
C ILE A 531 -5.33 -14.18 8.24
N LEU A 532 -4.95 -13.10 7.55
CA LEU A 532 -5.90 -12.32 6.77
C LEU A 532 -6.37 -13.07 5.51
N SER A 533 -7.68 -13.03 5.27
CA SER A 533 -8.31 -13.57 4.07
C SER A 533 -8.90 -12.43 3.24
N GLY A 534 -8.48 -12.31 1.97
CA GLY A 534 -8.98 -11.31 1.06
C GLY A 534 -9.40 -11.86 -0.30
N ALA A 535 -10.23 -11.09 -1.01
CA ALA A 535 -10.70 -11.44 -2.35
C ALA A 535 -10.90 -10.22 -3.25
N ASN A 536 -10.46 -10.33 -4.50
CA ASN A 536 -10.83 -9.43 -5.58
C ASN A 536 -11.92 -10.11 -6.42
N PHE A 537 -13.19 -9.78 -6.23
CA PHE A 537 -14.33 -10.41 -6.92
C PHE A 537 -14.58 -9.81 -8.30
N LEU A 538 -15.02 -10.64 -9.25
CA LEU A 538 -15.50 -10.19 -10.56
C LEU A 538 -16.94 -10.65 -10.75
N ASP A 539 -17.77 -9.79 -11.35
CA ASP A 539 -19.13 -10.12 -11.76
C ASP A 539 -19.10 -11.14 -12.92
N ILE A 540 -19.20 -12.42 -12.59
CA ILE A 540 -19.24 -13.53 -13.53
C ILE A 540 -20.31 -14.52 -13.08
N THR A 541 -21.09 -15.04 -14.03
CA THR A 541 -22.28 -15.86 -13.76
C THR A 541 -21.93 -17.27 -13.30
N ASP A 542 -20.73 -17.76 -13.63
CA ASP A 542 -20.40 -19.19 -13.54
C ASP A 542 -19.61 -19.55 -12.26
N GLN A 543 -19.46 -18.60 -11.32
CA GLN A 543 -18.66 -18.81 -10.11
C GLN A 543 -19.38 -18.33 -8.86
N SER A 544 -19.59 -19.25 -7.92
CA SER A 544 -20.04 -18.91 -6.57
C SER A 544 -18.98 -18.08 -5.85
N MET A 545 -19.41 -17.02 -5.15
CA MET A 545 -18.52 -16.15 -4.39
C MET A 545 -18.29 -16.68 -2.97
N THR A 546 -17.03 -16.81 -2.57
CA THR A 546 -16.66 -17.00 -1.16
C THR A 546 -16.64 -15.64 -0.47
N THR A 547 -17.73 -15.28 0.21
CA THR A 547 -17.91 -13.92 0.73
C THR A 547 -17.38 -13.71 2.16
N ASP A 548 -17.11 -14.77 2.92
CA ASP A 548 -16.58 -14.65 4.28
C ASP A 548 -15.07 -14.37 4.27
N VAL A 549 -14.74 -13.10 3.98
CA VAL A 549 -13.39 -12.55 3.89
C VAL A 549 -13.24 -11.32 4.81
N ASP A 550 -12.01 -11.05 5.22
CA ASP A 550 -11.67 -9.90 6.06
C ASP A 550 -11.57 -8.59 5.26
N PHE A 551 -11.22 -8.69 3.98
CA PHE A 551 -11.19 -7.55 3.06
C PHE A 551 -11.53 -7.97 1.64
N CYS A 552 -12.06 -7.04 0.84
CA CYS A 552 -12.34 -7.31 -0.55
C CYS A 552 -12.35 -6.08 -1.44
N GLN A 553 -12.35 -6.33 -2.73
CA GLN A 553 -12.83 -5.40 -3.73
C GLN A 553 -13.72 -6.12 -4.74
N VAL A 554 -14.68 -5.41 -5.32
CA VAL A 554 -15.74 -5.94 -6.18
C VAL A 554 -15.74 -5.22 -7.52
N PHE A 555 -15.68 -5.98 -8.61
CA PHE A 555 -15.53 -5.44 -9.96
C PHE A 555 -16.64 -5.95 -10.87
N GLN A 556 -17.23 -5.06 -11.69
CA GLN A 556 -18.10 -5.47 -12.79
C GLN A 556 -17.29 -6.27 -13.85
N ALA A 557 -17.97 -7.09 -14.66
CA ALA A 557 -17.35 -7.94 -15.67
C ALA A 557 -16.41 -7.17 -16.63
N THR A 558 -16.82 -5.95 -16.99
CA THR A 558 -16.05 -5.04 -17.87
C THR A 558 -14.76 -4.53 -17.25
N CYS A 559 -14.59 -4.71 -15.93
CA CYS A 559 -13.44 -4.26 -15.15
C CYS A 559 -12.40 -5.38 -14.94
N ARG A 560 -12.47 -6.49 -15.68
CA ARG A 560 -11.52 -7.62 -15.62
C ARG A 560 -10.06 -7.17 -15.57
N HIS A 561 -9.62 -6.35 -16.54
CA HIS A 561 -8.24 -5.81 -16.60
C HIS A 561 -7.86 -4.99 -15.38
N SER A 562 -8.79 -4.18 -14.87
CA SER A 562 -8.57 -3.38 -13.67
C SER A 562 -8.42 -4.26 -12.43
N ARG A 563 -9.25 -5.29 -12.30
CA ARG A 563 -9.18 -6.27 -11.21
C ARG A 563 -7.80 -6.94 -11.14
N GLN A 564 -7.20 -7.28 -12.28
CA GLN A 564 -5.85 -7.87 -12.32
C GLN A 564 -4.80 -6.95 -11.71
N LYS A 565 -4.91 -5.64 -11.95
CA LYS A 565 -4.03 -4.65 -11.33
C LYS A 565 -4.14 -4.65 -9.80
N TRP A 566 -5.31 -4.96 -9.23
CA TRP A 566 -5.47 -5.02 -7.77
C TRP A 566 -4.68 -6.17 -7.12
N PHE A 567 -4.25 -7.19 -7.86
CA PHE A 567 -3.36 -8.22 -7.30
C PHE A 567 -1.91 -7.74 -7.10
N GLU A 568 -1.53 -6.57 -7.63
CA GLU A 568 -0.19 -5.98 -7.46
C GLU A 568 0.11 -5.59 -5.99
N VAL A 569 -0.90 -5.55 -5.10
CA VAL A 569 -0.69 -5.38 -3.65
C VAL A 569 -0.03 -6.59 -2.97
N THR A 570 0.07 -7.71 -3.69
CA THR A 570 0.67 -8.95 -3.19
C THR A 570 2.17 -9.02 -3.49
N SER A 571 2.91 -9.62 -2.56
CA SER A 571 4.38 -9.74 -2.66
C SER A 571 4.80 -11.04 -3.33
N PHE A 572 4.00 -12.11 -3.21
CA PHE A 572 4.34 -13.43 -3.69
C PHE A 572 3.16 -14.11 -4.39
N PRO A 573 3.33 -14.53 -5.64
CA PRO A 573 2.30 -15.26 -6.37
C PRO A 573 2.47 -16.79 -6.20
N ILE A 574 1.38 -17.46 -5.84
CA ILE A 574 1.26 -18.91 -5.75
C ILE A 574 0.12 -19.37 -6.66
N PHE A 575 0.47 -20.17 -7.66
CA PHE A 575 -0.45 -20.74 -8.63
C PHE A 575 -0.69 -22.21 -8.31
N ASN A 576 -1.89 -22.53 -7.88
CA ASN A 576 -2.35 -23.91 -7.72
C ASN A 576 -2.89 -24.43 -9.06
N ILE A 577 -3.20 -25.73 -9.14
CA ILE A 577 -3.84 -26.31 -10.33
C ILE A 577 -5.08 -25.49 -10.69
N GLY A 578 -5.19 -25.11 -11.96
CA GLY A 578 -6.26 -24.26 -12.45
C GLY A 578 -6.33 -24.20 -13.97
N GLY A 579 -7.36 -23.52 -14.48
CA GLY A 579 -7.63 -23.41 -15.92
C GLY A 579 -7.10 -22.11 -16.53
N LEU A 580 -7.80 -21.62 -17.55
CA LEU A 580 -7.44 -20.43 -18.32
C LEU A 580 -7.30 -19.16 -17.47
N GLY A 581 -8.13 -19.01 -16.43
CA GLY A 581 -8.01 -17.87 -15.50
C GLY A 581 -6.69 -17.86 -14.74
N SER A 582 -6.25 -19.01 -14.22
CA SER A 582 -4.95 -19.13 -13.55
C SER A 582 -3.78 -18.91 -14.51
N LEU A 583 -3.91 -19.40 -15.76
CA LEU A 583 -2.89 -19.22 -16.79
C LEU A 583 -2.75 -17.75 -17.21
N GLU A 584 -3.87 -17.03 -17.31
CA GLU A 584 -3.85 -15.58 -17.55
C GLU A 584 -3.04 -14.86 -16.47
N GLU A 585 -3.34 -15.11 -15.20
CA GLU A 585 -2.67 -14.46 -14.07
C GLU A 585 -1.17 -14.79 -14.02
N LEU A 586 -0.79 -16.02 -14.42
CA LEU A 586 0.61 -16.40 -14.59
C LEU A 586 1.29 -15.56 -15.69
N GLY A 587 0.63 -15.41 -16.85
CA GLY A 587 1.12 -14.58 -17.95
C GLY A 587 1.27 -13.10 -17.56
N ILE A 588 0.30 -12.55 -16.84
CA ILE A 588 0.33 -11.17 -16.31
C ILE A 588 1.50 -11.01 -15.33
N THR A 589 1.65 -11.95 -14.38
CA THR A 589 2.73 -11.92 -13.39
C THR A 589 4.11 -11.91 -14.04
N LEU A 590 4.34 -12.80 -15.02
CA LEU A 590 5.60 -12.87 -15.77
C LEU A 590 5.87 -11.59 -16.56
N CYS A 591 4.84 -11.00 -17.18
CA CYS A 591 4.95 -9.72 -17.86
C CYS A 591 5.27 -8.57 -16.89
N ASN A 592 4.63 -8.53 -15.73
CA ASN A 592 4.87 -7.51 -14.71
C ASN A 592 6.32 -7.56 -14.20
N MET A 593 6.88 -8.76 -14.00
CA MET A 593 8.30 -8.90 -13.66
C MET A 593 9.22 -8.44 -14.80
N LYS A 594 8.91 -8.81 -16.04
CA LYS A 594 9.68 -8.37 -17.22
C LYS A 594 9.67 -6.85 -17.41
N LEU A 595 8.56 -6.19 -17.07
CA LEU A 595 8.39 -4.74 -17.17
C LEU A 595 8.92 -3.98 -15.94
N SER A 596 9.46 -4.69 -14.94
CA SER A 596 9.90 -4.15 -13.65
C SER A 596 8.80 -3.42 -12.87
N ILE A 597 7.54 -3.79 -13.10
CA ILE A 597 6.38 -3.39 -12.30
C ILE A 597 6.39 -4.17 -10.99
N MET A 598 6.67 -5.48 -11.08
CA MET A 598 6.86 -6.38 -9.94
C MET A 598 8.33 -6.80 -9.84
N GLU A 599 8.84 -6.96 -8.62
CA GLU A 599 10.18 -7.51 -8.43
C GLU A 599 10.23 -8.99 -8.86
N PRO A 600 11.35 -9.48 -9.44
CA PRO A 600 11.53 -10.88 -9.76
C PRO A 600 11.72 -11.70 -8.47
N VAL A 601 10.59 -12.14 -7.92
CA VAL A 601 10.48 -13.05 -6.77
C VAL A 601 10.19 -14.48 -7.25
N PRO A 602 10.39 -15.52 -6.42
CA PRO A 602 10.01 -16.88 -6.80
C PRO A 602 8.50 -16.98 -7.09
N ILE A 603 8.16 -17.50 -8.27
CA ILE A 603 6.80 -17.85 -8.68
C ILE A 603 6.59 -19.32 -8.38
N ILE A 604 5.65 -19.62 -7.49
CA ILE A 604 5.37 -21.01 -7.11
C ILE A 604 4.23 -21.54 -7.96
N LEU A 605 4.49 -22.59 -8.73
CA LEU A 605 3.48 -23.43 -9.36
C LEU A 605 3.27 -24.64 -8.42
N PHE A 606 2.34 -24.49 -7.49
CA PHE A 606 2.06 -25.47 -6.46
C PHE A 606 1.08 -26.52 -6.99
N ASP A 607 1.50 -27.77 -7.05
CA ASP A 607 0.61 -28.86 -7.46
C ASP A 607 -0.18 -29.38 -6.27
N THR A 608 -1.41 -28.89 -6.13
CA THR A 608 -2.32 -29.31 -5.06
C THR A 608 -2.76 -30.76 -5.21
N GLU A 609 -2.84 -31.32 -6.42
CA GLU A 609 -3.32 -32.70 -6.64
C GLU A 609 -2.17 -33.72 -6.61
N GLY A 610 -0.93 -33.27 -6.80
CA GLY A 610 0.31 -34.04 -6.71
C GLY A 610 0.73 -34.65 -8.04
N GLY A 611 1.95 -35.20 -8.07
CA GLY A 611 2.51 -35.87 -9.24
C GLY A 611 3.24 -34.95 -10.22
N LEU A 612 3.10 -33.63 -10.10
CA LEU A 612 3.85 -32.58 -10.82
C LEU A 612 3.63 -32.55 -12.35
N ASP A 613 2.92 -33.53 -12.90
CA ASP A 613 2.71 -33.69 -14.34
C ASP A 613 1.92 -32.54 -14.95
N PHE A 614 1.00 -31.94 -14.19
CA PHE A 614 0.15 -30.85 -14.65
C PHE A 614 0.96 -29.67 -15.20
N TRP A 615 2.10 -29.35 -14.58
CA TRP A 615 2.91 -28.18 -14.91
C TRP A 615 3.99 -28.44 -15.99
N LYS A 616 4.21 -29.69 -16.40
CA LYS A 616 5.24 -30.05 -17.39
C LYS A 616 5.07 -29.31 -18.72
N GLY A 617 3.83 -29.12 -19.16
CA GLY A 617 3.53 -28.39 -20.40
C GLY A 617 3.95 -26.92 -20.34
N ILE A 618 3.70 -26.26 -19.19
CA ILE A 618 4.12 -24.87 -18.96
C ILE A 618 5.63 -24.77 -18.91
N GLU A 619 6.29 -25.66 -18.18
CA GLU A 619 7.75 -25.68 -18.09
C GLU A 619 8.40 -25.83 -19.49
N HIS A 620 7.91 -26.75 -20.31
CA HIS A 620 8.41 -26.97 -21.66
C HIS A 620 8.19 -25.74 -22.57
N GLN A 621 7.01 -25.12 -22.49
CA GLN A 621 6.71 -23.93 -23.27
C GLN A 621 7.62 -22.76 -22.91
N ILE A 622 7.92 -22.58 -21.61
CA ILE A 622 8.81 -21.52 -21.13
C ILE A 622 10.25 -21.75 -21.60
N LYS A 623 10.76 -22.98 -21.46
CA LYS A 623 12.07 -23.38 -22.01
C LYS A 623 12.15 -23.10 -23.51
N THR A 624 11.10 -23.44 -24.27
CA THR A 624 11.03 -23.15 -25.71
C THR A 624 11.08 -21.64 -26.00
N MET A 625 10.37 -20.82 -25.22
CA MET A 625 10.39 -19.36 -25.38
C MET A 625 11.78 -18.79 -25.11
N VAL A 626 12.47 -19.26 -24.07
CA VAL A 626 13.85 -18.82 -23.75
C VAL A 626 14.83 -19.25 -24.83
N GLN A 627 14.81 -20.53 -25.24
CA GLN A 627 15.68 -21.07 -26.30
C GLN A 627 15.53 -20.31 -27.62
N ARG A 628 14.31 -19.87 -27.95
CA ARG A 628 14.01 -19.09 -29.17
C ARG A 628 14.22 -17.57 -28.99
N GLY A 629 14.77 -17.12 -27.86
CA GLY A 629 15.00 -15.70 -27.58
C GLY A 629 13.72 -14.85 -27.44
N ARG A 630 12.58 -15.48 -27.15
CA ARG A 630 11.27 -14.83 -26.97
C ARG A 630 10.96 -14.49 -25.51
N ALA A 631 11.69 -15.07 -24.57
CA ALA A 631 11.63 -14.77 -23.14
C ALA A 631 13.06 -14.62 -22.57
N PRO A 632 13.26 -13.78 -21.54
CA PRO A 632 14.55 -13.68 -20.87
C PRO A 632 14.85 -14.96 -20.07
N SER A 633 16.12 -15.38 -20.04
CA SER A 633 16.54 -16.65 -19.43
C SER A 633 16.29 -16.75 -17.93
N TRP A 634 16.31 -15.62 -17.21
CA TRP A 634 16.08 -15.61 -15.76
C TRP A 634 14.69 -16.11 -15.35
N ILE A 635 13.71 -16.16 -16.28
CA ILE A 635 12.36 -16.66 -15.97
C ILE A 635 12.39 -18.14 -15.58
N GLU A 636 13.25 -18.96 -16.19
CA GLU A 636 13.36 -20.38 -15.85
C GLU A 636 13.77 -20.57 -14.39
N ASP A 637 14.71 -19.76 -13.92
CA ASP A 637 15.19 -19.80 -12.53
C ASP A 637 14.14 -19.32 -11.52
N ASN A 638 13.19 -18.50 -11.95
CA ASN A 638 12.19 -17.90 -11.08
C ASN A 638 10.95 -18.77 -10.88
N ILE A 639 10.68 -19.73 -11.76
CA ILE A 639 9.51 -20.60 -11.69
C ILE A 639 9.85 -21.88 -10.95
N ILE A 640 9.06 -22.19 -9.93
CA ILE A 640 9.29 -23.29 -9.01
C ILE A 640 8.07 -24.20 -9.03
N ILE A 641 8.22 -25.40 -9.59
CA ILE A 641 7.16 -26.41 -9.63
C ILE A 641 7.37 -27.36 -8.45
N THR A 642 6.37 -27.51 -7.58
CA THR A 642 6.44 -28.41 -6.43
C THR A 642 5.06 -28.74 -5.87
N ASP A 643 4.90 -29.90 -5.24
CA ASP A 643 3.74 -30.30 -4.43
C ASP A 643 4.10 -30.37 -2.93
N ASN A 644 5.34 -29.99 -2.57
CA ASN A 644 5.86 -30.03 -1.22
C ASN A 644 5.89 -28.62 -0.60
N PRO A 645 5.05 -28.36 0.43
CA PRO A 645 5.07 -27.13 1.23
C PRO A 645 6.45 -26.66 1.69
N GLN A 646 7.32 -27.58 2.11
CA GLN A 646 8.63 -27.22 2.66
C GLN A 646 9.59 -26.70 1.59
N THR A 647 9.51 -27.25 0.37
CA THR A 647 10.28 -26.74 -0.77
C THR A 647 9.95 -25.27 -1.06
N VAL A 648 8.69 -24.86 -0.90
CA VAL A 648 8.28 -23.45 -1.06
C VAL A 648 9.02 -22.55 -0.08
N VAL A 649 9.03 -22.91 1.21
CA VAL A 649 9.73 -22.17 2.26
C VAL A 649 11.24 -22.14 2.04
N GLU A 650 11.84 -23.28 1.70
CA GLU A 650 13.27 -23.39 1.42
C GLU A 650 13.71 -22.48 0.27
N ILE A 651 12.89 -22.41 -0.79
CA ILE A 651 13.16 -21.54 -1.93
C ILE A 651 13.05 -20.07 -1.53
N TYR A 652 12.03 -19.67 -0.77
CA TYR A 652 11.98 -18.30 -0.24
C TYR A 652 13.19 -18.00 0.64
N ARG A 653 13.56 -18.86 1.59
CA ARG A 653 14.73 -18.68 2.44
C ARG A 653 16.01 -18.50 1.61
N LYS A 654 16.23 -19.36 0.61
CA LYS A 654 17.43 -19.35 -0.25
C LYS A 654 17.49 -18.15 -1.18
N ARG A 655 16.41 -17.89 -1.93
CA ARG A 655 16.36 -16.83 -2.96
C ARG A 655 16.39 -15.44 -2.34
N LEU A 656 15.78 -15.30 -1.17
CA LEU A 656 15.71 -14.04 -0.45
C LEU A 656 16.87 -13.89 0.55
N GLN A 657 17.65 -14.95 0.78
CA GLN A 657 18.77 -14.93 1.72
C GLN A 657 18.33 -14.45 3.10
N LEU A 658 17.24 -15.02 3.63
CA LEU A 658 16.66 -14.67 4.94
C LEU A 658 17.09 -15.67 6.01
N PHE A 659 17.19 -15.19 7.25
CA PHE A 659 17.45 -15.96 8.46
C PHE A 659 16.27 -16.87 8.82
#